data_AF-A0A3D0I5J0-F1
#
_entry.id   AF-A0A3D0I5J0-F1
#
_cell.length_a   1.000
_cell.length_b   1.000
_cell.length_c   1.000
_cell.angle_alpha   90.00
_cell.angle_beta   90.00
_cell.angle_gamma   90.00
#
_symmetry.space_group_name_H-M   'P 1'
#
loop_
_entity.id
_entity.type
_entity.pdbx_description
1 polymer ?
#
loop_
_entity_poly.entity_id
_entity_poly.type
_entity_poly.pdbx_seq_one_letter_code
_entity_poly.pdbx_strand_id
1 'polypeptide(L)'
;MVEPGETAVVAGTTAPVQQVTERPVLDPDCRLWIGTHVVPGRYVLESNAGSTGETLEFVGRVLYPDAANPAARLLAEAAASEPGAAGMVSTLGAQVMDGRDLKLPMGSLTFSHLCAADDPDARRHLSRALVEGMVFALRANLEQITAQSGRSPTRLRLAGGMSRSPAFAQLLCDVLGREVELCTHPETTALGAALCAGVAAGAFADLADAGHSRRPYARTLTPTPEPMRAYGPLYQSWRGLRQAQEPALNAAQSTILPAVIAAGARAGSPVEVRARPRIFVSADLDEESLHRLRTIGEVVYESFRERMRLLTGKALVQALAGFEVFVTEVDVVDVAALEKLPDLRVIAACRGDAVNVDVAACTAFGIPVIHAPGRNAGAVADLTLAFLLMLARKLPGAEGFLRNPEIRAGDLGRMGQAFQAFRGRELWRKTVGLVGLGAVGREVAKRLCAFGARVLVYDPFLAPEQVTRAGGEPVELDDLLAASDFVSLHASVSDQSRGLLGARELARMKRGAFLVNTARAALVDEVALAEQLKAGHLAGAALDAFSVEPPGADHPLLALPNVIATPHIGGNTAEVAAHQGRIIAAELARMVRGERPDHVLDPDALRNFALDRPRPLPAAGALAALAGRQGPAVSDLQRDAPSSVGTGSAGAAPTSGETGEKFARILQAFSEQIGRDGRVRAFAADQDVTLHFVISDLGHEFFFRLRRGTVSSGLGAPDGRPEVQLRLKADVLDGMFTGRVNPMEKAMSGELSFTGDAAKAMTLQHLQADLRRLYRAARDAVGDPGDLAAIGRAAAPAAATSVGSADKTREELVAIVRELYAQELITATGGNVSVRIPGRDELWITPSQLFKGDLRPEILVRIDLEGQPLETGGFSPSSERLMHCAVYQARDDARAVVHAHAPHATILANAGLPFLPISTEAAFFGDIPRVPFIMPGTAALADAVREAVRKSWAVLLVNHGLLVAGRSLRRAADMVEIVERSAEVILGCHALGCTPPTLPEDVVRTLRQMGDLVA
;
A
#
# COMPACT_ATOMS: atom_id res chain seq x y z
N MET A 1 -26.30 21.86 22.96
CA MET A 1 -26.82 23.10 23.57
C MET A 1 -28.25 22.82 23.98
N VAL A 2 -28.69 23.25 25.16
CA VAL A 2 -30.05 23.00 25.67
C VAL A 2 -30.69 24.28 26.21
N GLU A 3 -29.87 25.14 26.83
CA GLU A 3 -30.38 26.34 27.49
C GLU A 3 -30.43 27.56 26.55
N PRO A 4 -31.43 28.45 26.73
CA PRO A 4 -31.54 29.68 25.95
C PRO A 4 -30.32 30.58 26.08
N GLY A 5 -29.87 31.12 24.95
CA GLY A 5 -28.67 31.95 24.85
C GLY A 5 -27.38 31.15 24.67
N GLU A 6 -27.40 29.82 24.86
CA GLU A 6 -26.27 28.98 24.46
C GLU A 6 -26.07 29.10 22.93
N THR A 7 -24.83 29.39 22.54
CA THR A 7 -24.45 29.62 21.16
C THR A 7 -23.28 28.73 20.77
N ALA A 8 -23.33 28.14 19.58
CA ALA A 8 -22.26 27.31 19.05
C ALA A 8 -21.98 27.57 17.58
N VAL A 9 -20.74 27.34 17.19
CA VAL A 9 -20.29 27.19 15.80
C VAL A 9 -20.00 25.71 15.56
N VAL A 10 -20.58 25.13 14.52
CA VAL A 10 -20.25 23.77 14.07
C VAL A 10 -19.43 23.86 12.80
N ALA A 11 -18.11 24.01 12.92
CA ALA A 11 -17.20 24.20 11.79
C ALA A 11 -16.73 22.84 11.23
N GLY A 12 -17.35 22.39 10.15
CA GLY A 12 -17.01 21.17 9.42
C GLY A 12 -17.08 21.41 7.91
N THR A 13 -17.84 20.57 7.19
CA THR A 13 -18.16 20.76 5.77
C THR A 13 -18.74 22.15 5.51
N THR A 14 -19.70 22.53 6.35
CA THR A 14 -20.21 23.90 6.48
C THR A 14 -19.91 24.45 7.86
N ALA A 15 -20.24 25.72 8.10
CA ALA A 15 -20.01 26.38 9.38
C ALA A 15 -21.23 27.16 9.90
N PRO A 16 -22.33 26.48 10.28
CA PRO A 16 -23.46 27.13 10.94
C PRO A 16 -23.08 27.67 12.32
N VAL A 17 -23.59 28.86 12.59
CA VAL A 17 -23.65 29.52 13.89
C VAL A 17 -25.09 29.39 14.38
N GLN A 18 -25.28 28.79 15.55
CA GLN A 18 -26.60 28.47 16.09
C GLN A 18 -26.75 29.03 17.50
N GLN A 19 -27.91 29.58 17.81
CA GLN A 19 -28.27 30.01 19.17
C GLN A 19 -29.63 29.46 19.58
N VAL A 20 -29.71 28.90 20.79
CA VAL A 20 -30.97 28.38 21.35
C VAL A 20 -31.81 29.53 21.90
N THR A 21 -33.12 29.53 21.61
CA THR A 21 -34.07 30.54 22.09
C THR A 21 -35.30 29.92 22.76
N GLU A 22 -35.94 30.68 23.66
CA GLU A 22 -37.17 30.27 24.40
C GLU A 22 -38.44 30.36 23.55
N ARG A 23 -38.40 31.19 22.51
CA ARG A 23 -39.50 31.46 21.60
C ARG A 23 -38.94 31.61 20.20
N PRO A 24 -39.76 31.44 19.16
CA PRO A 24 -39.28 31.69 17.82
C PRO A 24 -38.92 33.17 17.63
N VAL A 25 -37.72 33.43 17.12
CA VAL A 25 -37.21 34.76 16.76
C VAL A 25 -37.22 34.87 15.24
N LEU A 26 -38.04 35.77 14.71
CA LEU A 26 -38.11 36.03 13.26
C LEU A 26 -37.21 37.22 12.93
N ASP A 27 -36.27 37.04 12.01
CA ASP A 27 -35.51 38.16 11.43
C ASP A 27 -36.43 38.93 10.47
N PRO A 28 -36.74 40.21 10.70
CA PRO A 28 -37.60 41.00 9.82
C PRO A 28 -37.03 41.13 8.40
N ASP A 29 -35.70 41.00 8.26
CA ASP A 29 -35.02 41.04 6.96
C ASP A 29 -34.93 39.65 6.30
N CYS A 30 -35.48 38.60 6.92
CA CYS A 30 -35.49 37.22 6.42
C CYS A 30 -34.11 36.64 6.10
N ARG A 31 -33.04 37.09 6.78
CA ARG A 31 -31.67 36.61 6.51
C ARG A 31 -31.34 35.32 7.26
N LEU A 32 -31.95 35.11 8.42
CA LEU A 32 -31.67 33.97 9.31
C LEU A 32 -32.70 32.86 9.16
N TRP A 33 -32.31 31.63 9.50
CA TRP A 33 -33.23 30.52 9.63
C TRP A 33 -33.68 30.31 11.06
N ILE A 34 -34.91 29.84 11.22
CA ILE A 34 -35.41 29.38 12.50
C ILE A 34 -36.01 27.98 12.40
N GLY A 35 -35.63 27.13 13.34
CA GLY A 35 -36.14 25.77 13.47
C GLY A 35 -36.59 25.46 14.89
N THR A 36 -37.38 24.41 15.03
CA THR A 36 -37.65 23.79 16.33
C THR A 36 -36.39 23.07 16.81
N HIS A 37 -36.03 23.26 18.07
CA HIS A 37 -34.98 22.46 18.69
C HIS A 37 -35.52 21.06 19.03
N VAL A 38 -34.63 20.08 19.17
CA VAL A 38 -35.01 18.69 19.50
C VAL A 38 -35.62 18.59 20.91
N VAL A 39 -35.21 19.46 21.82
CA VAL A 39 -35.81 19.61 23.16
C VAL A 39 -37.13 20.38 23.03
N PRO A 40 -38.27 19.82 23.49
CA PRO A 40 -39.58 20.47 23.40
C PRO A 40 -39.60 21.89 24.00
N GLY A 41 -40.30 22.81 23.34
CA GLY A 41 -40.45 24.20 23.80
C GLY A 41 -39.21 25.08 23.59
N ARG A 42 -38.18 24.58 22.89
CA ARG A 42 -36.98 25.35 22.51
C ARG A 42 -36.91 25.52 21.00
N TYR A 43 -36.22 26.56 20.55
CA TYR A 43 -36.02 26.90 19.15
C TYR A 43 -34.54 27.15 18.87
N VAL A 44 -34.13 27.05 17.60
CA VAL A 44 -32.77 27.37 17.15
C VAL A 44 -32.86 28.47 16.11
N LEU A 45 -32.17 29.58 16.38
CA LEU A 45 -31.88 30.61 15.40
C LEU A 45 -30.52 30.32 14.78
N GLU A 46 -30.45 30.27 13.45
CA GLU A 46 -29.26 29.86 12.71
C GLU A 46 -28.85 30.90 11.66
N SER A 47 -27.53 31.09 11.54
CA SER A 47 -26.85 31.75 10.44
C SER A 47 -25.69 30.86 9.96
N ASN A 48 -25.22 30.96 8.72
CA ASN A 48 -24.24 30.03 8.16
C ASN A 48 -23.07 30.73 7.45
N ALA A 49 -21.84 30.33 7.81
CA ALA A 49 -20.62 30.84 7.19
C ALA A 49 -20.22 30.13 5.89
N GLY A 50 -21.03 29.21 5.39
CA GLY A 50 -20.89 28.57 4.08
C GLY A 50 -20.07 27.29 4.10
N SER A 51 -19.65 26.82 2.92
CA SER A 51 -18.90 25.57 2.70
C SER A 51 -17.41 25.70 3.03
N THR A 52 -17.11 26.10 4.27
CA THR A 52 -15.74 26.33 4.74
C THR A 52 -14.87 25.08 4.62
N GLY A 53 -15.39 23.91 4.96
CA GLY A 53 -14.62 22.65 4.91
C GLY A 53 -14.31 22.17 3.50
N GLU A 54 -15.30 22.21 2.60
CA GLU A 54 -15.09 21.82 1.20
C GLU A 54 -14.10 22.74 0.50
N THR A 55 -14.20 24.05 0.76
CA THR A 55 -13.26 25.03 0.22
C THR A 55 -11.85 24.78 0.74
N LEU A 56 -11.71 24.50 2.04
CA LEU A 56 -10.43 24.20 2.66
C LEU A 56 -9.77 22.97 2.06
N GLU A 57 -10.56 21.91 1.80
CA GLU A 57 -10.06 20.68 1.20
C GLU A 57 -9.67 20.89 -0.28
N PHE A 58 -10.51 21.57 -1.05
CA PHE A 58 -10.23 21.90 -2.44
C PHE A 58 -8.95 22.72 -2.58
N VAL A 59 -8.84 23.84 -1.86
CA VAL A 59 -7.65 24.71 -1.94
C VAL A 59 -6.43 24.04 -1.34
N GLY A 60 -6.60 23.24 -0.28
CA GLY A 60 -5.53 22.43 0.30
C GLY A 60 -4.90 21.51 -0.75
N ARG A 61 -5.70 20.78 -1.53
CA ARG A 61 -5.21 19.90 -2.61
C ARG A 61 -4.48 20.66 -3.71
N VAL A 62 -4.87 21.92 -3.96
CA VAL A 62 -4.20 22.78 -4.95
C VAL A 62 -2.85 23.28 -4.42
N LEU A 63 -2.80 23.78 -3.18
CA LEU A 63 -1.58 24.37 -2.61
C LEU A 63 -0.56 23.32 -2.15
N TYR A 64 -1.06 22.15 -1.70
CA TYR A 64 -0.28 21.08 -1.09
C TYR A 64 -0.68 19.70 -1.68
N PRO A 65 -0.47 19.46 -2.98
CA PRO A 65 -0.91 18.23 -3.65
C PRO A 65 -0.24 16.96 -3.14
N ASP A 66 0.96 17.08 -2.57
CA ASP A 66 1.74 15.94 -2.05
C ASP A 66 1.45 15.64 -0.56
N ALA A 67 0.63 16.46 0.10
CA ALA A 67 0.29 16.25 1.50
C ALA A 67 -0.75 15.12 1.65
N ALA A 68 -0.48 14.16 2.55
CA ALA A 68 -1.44 13.09 2.87
C ALA A 68 -2.79 13.63 3.40
N ASN A 69 -2.76 14.76 4.11
CA ASN A 69 -3.95 15.52 4.50
C ASN A 69 -3.78 17.01 4.13
N PRO A 70 -4.24 17.42 2.94
CA PRO A 70 -4.01 18.78 2.44
C PRO A 70 -4.70 19.88 3.26
N ALA A 71 -5.89 19.61 3.81
CA ALA A 71 -6.62 20.57 4.66
C ALA A 71 -5.90 20.82 6.00
N ALA A 72 -5.39 19.75 6.62
CA ALA A 72 -4.59 19.86 7.84
C ALA A 72 -3.27 20.61 7.59
N ARG A 73 -2.59 20.32 6.46
CA ARG A 73 -1.38 21.06 6.07
C ARG A 73 -1.66 22.55 5.89
N LEU A 74 -2.73 22.89 5.17
CA LEU A 74 -3.14 24.29 4.97
C LEU A 74 -3.38 25.00 6.32
N LEU A 75 -4.10 24.38 7.26
CA LEU A 75 -4.34 24.97 8.58
C LEU A 75 -3.06 25.15 9.41
N ALA A 76 -2.11 24.22 9.30
CA ALA A 76 -0.80 24.33 9.96
C ALA A 76 0.03 25.47 9.37
N GLU A 77 0.02 25.61 8.05
CA GLU A 77 0.73 26.68 7.32
C GLU A 77 0.13 28.05 7.63
N ALA A 78 -1.20 28.12 7.68
CA ALA A 78 -1.90 29.33 8.14
C ALA A 78 -1.44 29.76 9.54
N ALA A 79 -1.18 28.81 10.45
CA ALA A 79 -0.71 29.11 11.81
C ALA A 79 0.69 29.75 11.84
N ALA A 80 1.54 29.46 10.86
CA ALA A 80 2.91 29.98 10.75
C ALA A 80 2.99 31.39 10.14
N SER A 81 1.87 31.94 9.66
CA SER A 81 1.79 33.30 9.13
C SER A 81 1.38 34.31 10.22
N GLU A 82 1.75 35.57 10.03
CA GLU A 82 1.27 36.69 10.84
C GLU A 82 -0.20 37.06 10.54
N PRO A 83 -0.89 37.73 11.49
CA PRO A 83 -2.22 38.32 11.26
C PRO A 83 -2.24 39.25 10.04
N GLY A 84 -3.23 39.08 9.16
CA GLY A 84 -3.35 39.87 7.93
C GLY A 84 -2.54 39.31 6.76
N ALA A 85 -1.94 38.12 6.90
CA ALA A 85 -1.45 37.28 5.82
C ALA A 85 -0.54 37.99 4.81
N ALA A 86 0.46 38.75 5.27
CA ALA A 86 1.34 39.56 4.43
C ALA A 86 0.61 40.48 3.40
N GLY A 87 -0.59 40.96 3.75
CA GLY A 87 -1.42 41.81 2.88
C GLY A 87 -2.29 41.05 1.87
N MET A 88 -2.38 39.72 1.99
CA MET A 88 -3.28 38.89 1.19
C MET A 88 -4.67 38.84 1.83
N VAL A 89 -5.73 38.86 1.02
CA VAL A 89 -7.12 38.84 1.52
C VAL A 89 -7.94 37.80 0.77
N SER A 90 -8.70 36.98 1.49
CA SER A 90 -9.59 35.99 0.90
C SER A 90 -11.05 36.19 1.34
N THR A 91 -11.97 36.09 0.40
CA THR A 91 -13.41 35.88 0.62
C THR A 91 -13.84 34.48 0.16
N LEU A 92 -12.91 33.65 -0.30
CA LEU A 92 -13.19 32.31 -0.81
C LEU A 92 -13.67 31.38 0.30
N GLY A 93 -14.81 30.72 0.09
CA GLY A 93 -15.44 29.84 1.08
C GLY A 93 -16.05 30.55 2.29
N ALA A 94 -16.07 31.88 2.30
CA ALA A 94 -16.54 32.68 3.42
C ALA A 94 -17.88 33.36 3.10
N GLN A 95 -18.96 32.89 3.72
CA GLN A 95 -20.30 33.42 3.52
C GLN A 95 -20.83 34.16 4.74
N VAL A 96 -21.70 35.13 4.50
CA VAL A 96 -22.59 35.73 5.49
C VAL A 96 -23.98 35.46 4.97
N MET A 97 -24.78 34.76 5.78
CA MET A 97 -26.04 34.21 5.32
C MET A 97 -27.06 35.30 4.99
N ASP A 98 -27.80 35.05 3.92
CA ASP A 98 -29.00 35.79 3.54
C ASP A 98 -30.06 34.79 3.06
N GLY A 99 -30.98 34.43 3.96
CA GLY A 99 -32.07 33.49 3.70
C GLY A 99 -33.04 33.90 2.58
N ARG A 100 -32.99 35.15 2.09
CA ARG A 100 -33.77 35.59 0.91
C ARG A 100 -33.17 35.08 -0.40
N ASP A 101 -31.86 34.83 -0.41
CA ASP A 101 -31.11 34.53 -1.63
C ASP A 101 -29.98 33.54 -1.32
N LEU A 102 -30.32 32.25 -1.38
CA LEU A 102 -29.39 31.15 -1.19
C LEU A 102 -28.49 31.00 -2.43
N LYS A 103 -27.38 31.74 -2.40
CA LYS A 103 -26.41 31.84 -3.48
C LYS A 103 -25.39 30.70 -3.47
N LEU A 104 -24.81 30.43 -4.64
CA LEU A 104 -23.63 29.58 -4.75
C LEU A 104 -22.47 30.19 -3.91
N PRO A 105 -21.72 29.37 -3.17
CA PRO A 105 -20.54 29.83 -2.46
C PRO A 105 -19.47 30.29 -3.45
N MET A 106 -19.30 31.60 -3.54
CA MET A 106 -18.28 32.23 -4.36
C MET A 106 -17.52 33.28 -3.55
N GLY A 107 -16.26 33.45 -3.92
CA GLY A 107 -15.38 34.45 -3.34
C GLY A 107 -14.14 34.61 -4.18
N SER A 108 -13.23 35.45 -3.72
CA SER A 108 -11.99 35.79 -4.40
C SER A 108 -10.80 35.66 -3.47
N LEU A 109 -9.64 35.43 -4.05
CA LEU A 109 -8.35 35.58 -3.36
C LEU A 109 -7.60 36.75 -4.01
N THR A 110 -7.25 37.75 -3.22
CA THR A 110 -6.66 39.01 -3.68
C THR A 110 -5.27 39.18 -3.10
N PHE A 111 -4.26 39.28 -3.96
CA PHE A 111 -2.87 39.55 -3.61
C PHE A 111 -2.09 40.08 -4.82
N SER A 112 -0.95 40.73 -4.57
CA SER A 112 0.02 41.10 -5.60
C SER A 112 1.13 40.07 -5.68
N HIS A 113 1.74 39.87 -6.85
CA HIS A 113 2.97 39.07 -6.98
C HIS A 113 4.15 39.65 -6.18
N LEU A 114 4.06 40.93 -5.79
CA LEU A 114 5.02 41.58 -4.90
C LEU A 114 4.80 41.23 -3.42
N CYS A 115 3.59 40.80 -3.06
CA CYS A 115 3.32 40.28 -1.73
C CYS A 115 4.12 38.97 -1.60
N ALA A 116 5.11 38.95 -0.71
CA ALA A 116 6.00 37.82 -0.45
C ALA A 116 7.10 37.55 -1.50
N ALA A 117 7.50 38.56 -2.28
CA ALA A 117 8.59 38.42 -3.28
C ALA A 117 9.93 37.91 -2.69
N ASP A 118 10.22 38.24 -1.43
CA ASP A 118 11.44 37.84 -0.72
C ASP A 118 11.24 36.64 0.23
N ASP A 119 10.06 36.01 0.19
CA ASP A 119 9.70 34.94 1.09
C ASP A 119 9.56 33.61 0.33
N PRO A 120 10.50 32.66 0.52
CA PRO A 120 10.49 31.39 -0.20
C PRO A 120 9.26 30.52 0.14
N ASP A 121 8.59 30.79 1.26
CA ASP A 121 7.45 30.03 1.78
C ASP A 121 6.14 30.85 1.75
N ALA A 122 6.00 31.74 0.77
CA ALA A 122 4.84 32.62 0.56
C ALA A 122 3.46 31.92 0.58
N ARG A 123 3.42 30.61 0.30
CA ARG A 123 2.18 29.81 0.31
C ARG A 123 1.49 29.81 1.68
N ARG A 124 2.23 29.95 2.78
CA ARG A 124 1.67 30.02 4.13
C ARG A 124 0.76 31.25 4.33
N HIS A 125 1.09 32.36 3.67
CA HIS A 125 0.28 33.58 3.70
C HIS A 125 -1.03 33.39 2.93
N LEU A 126 -1.03 32.71 1.78
CA LEU A 126 -2.27 32.35 1.07
C LEU A 126 -3.18 31.47 1.94
N SER A 127 -2.59 30.49 2.62
CA SER A 127 -3.29 29.63 3.58
C SER A 127 -3.90 30.47 4.72
N ARG A 128 -3.15 31.41 5.29
CA ARG A 128 -3.64 32.31 6.34
C ARG A 128 -4.79 33.20 5.88
N ALA A 129 -4.67 33.82 4.71
CA ALA A 129 -5.72 34.67 4.15
C ALA A 129 -7.05 33.91 4.00
N LEU A 130 -6.99 32.65 3.57
CA LEU A 130 -8.16 31.77 3.46
C LEU A 130 -8.84 31.56 4.81
N VAL A 131 -8.07 31.17 5.82
CA VAL A 131 -8.59 30.83 7.15
C VAL A 131 -9.11 32.08 7.87
N GLU A 132 -8.42 33.21 7.76
CA GLU A 132 -8.89 34.50 8.28
C GLU A 132 -10.23 34.91 7.66
N GLY A 133 -10.38 34.78 6.34
CA GLY A 133 -11.64 35.05 5.65
C GLY A 133 -12.81 34.22 6.18
N MET A 134 -12.60 32.92 6.41
CA MET A 134 -13.63 32.02 6.99
C MET A 134 -14.00 32.42 8.42
N VAL A 135 -13.02 32.81 9.23
CA VAL A 135 -13.25 33.26 10.60
C VAL A 135 -13.95 34.63 10.64
N PHE A 136 -13.63 35.55 9.73
CA PHE A 136 -14.35 36.81 9.58
C PHE A 136 -15.82 36.59 9.18
N ALA A 137 -16.10 35.63 8.30
CA ALA A 137 -17.46 35.20 8.01
C ALA A 137 -18.17 34.71 9.28
N LEU A 138 -17.55 33.84 10.08
CA LEU A 138 -18.13 33.37 11.35
C LEU A 138 -18.48 34.53 12.30
N ARG A 139 -17.58 35.51 12.42
CA ARG A 139 -17.84 36.73 13.20
C ARG A 139 -19.06 37.50 12.67
N ALA A 140 -19.15 37.72 11.37
CA ALA A 140 -20.26 38.45 10.76
C ALA A 140 -21.62 37.74 10.97
N ASN A 141 -21.66 36.41 10.85
CA ASN A 141 -22.86 35.62 11.10
C ASN A 141 -23.26 35.63 12.59
N LEU A 142 -22.29 35.63 13.50
CA LEU A 142 -22.56 35.77 14.94
C LEU A 142 -23.13 37.16 15.27
N GLU A 143 -22.61 38.22 14.65
CA GLU A 143 -23.14 39.58 14.78
C GLU A 143 -24.60 39.66 14.29
N GLN A 144 -24.94 38.98 13.18
CA GLN A 144 -26.33 38.90 12.70
C GLN A 144 -27.27 38.20 13.71
N ILE A 145 -26.87 37.04 14.24
CA ILE A 145 -27.67 36.32 15.25
C ILE A 145 -27.88 37.18 16.49
N THR A 146 -26.82 37.80 16.98
CA THR A 146 -26.85 38.64 18.19
C THR A 146 -27.78 39.84 18.00
N ALA A 147 -27.78 40.45 16.82
CA ALA A 147 -28.66 41.57 16.49
C ALA A 147 -30.14 41.17 16.53
N GLN A 148 -30.48 39.95 16.10
CA GLN A 148 -31.88 39.49 16.05
C GLN A 148 -32.36 38.89 17.35
N SER A 149 -31.52 38.15 18.08
CA SER A 149 -31.90 37.54 19.35
C SER A 149 -31.91 38.53 20.52
N GLY A 150 -31.19 39.65 20.39
CA GLY A 150 -30.94 40.60 21.47
C GLY A 150 -30.08 40.01 22.59
N ARG A 151 -29.46 38.84 22.39
CA ARG A 151 -28.65 38.13 23.38
C ARG A 151 -27.25 37.89 22.84
N SER A 152 -26.29 38.66 23.34
CA SER A 152 -24.88 38.37 23.14
C SER A 152 -24.52 37.07 23.86
N PRO A 153 -23.77 36.14 23.22
CA PRO A 153 -23.35 34.92 23.90
C PRO A 153 -22.45 35.28 25.09
N THR A 154 -22.67 34.65 26.24
CA THR A 154 -21.72 34.71 27.36
C THR A 154 -20.58 33.71 27.18
N ARG A 155 -20.84 32.58 26.53
CA ARG A 155 -19.87 31.54 26.12
C ARG A 155 -20.17 31.09 24.70
N LEU A 156 -19.16 31.03 23.83
CA LEU A 156 -19.30 30.49 22.48
C LEU A 156 -18.67 29.10 22.42
N ARG A 157 -19.40 28.11 21.94
CA ARG A 157 -18.88 26.75 21.78
C ARG A 157 -18.43 26.53 20.35
N LEU A 158 -17.32 25.81 20.16
CA LEU A 158 -16.84 25.42 18.84
C LEU A 158 -16.75 23.89 18.75
N ALA A 159 -17.35 23.36 17.69
CA ALA A 159 -17.35 21.95 17.35
C ALA A 159 -17.16 21.73 15.84
N GLY A 160 -17.25 20.48 15.38
CA GLY A 160 -17.03 20.09 13.99
C GLY A 160 -15.58 19.73 13.67
N GLY A 161 -15.32 19.24 12.46
CA GLY A 161 -13.98 18.76 12.07
C GLY A 161 -12.88 19.82 12.19
N MET A 162 -13.19 21.09 11.92
CA MET A 162 -12.22 22.19 12.00
C MET A 162 -11.87 22.57 13.45
N SER A 163 -12.71 22.22 14.44
CA SER A 163 -12.40 22.46 15.86
C SER A 163 -11.22 21.64 16.36
N ARG A 164 -10.80 20.61 15.60
CA ARG A 164 -9.58 19.82 15.87
C ARG A 164 -8.30 20.64 15.68
N SER A 165 -8.34 21.73 14.89
CA SER A 165 -7.18 22.60 14.67
C SER A 165 -7.06 23.64 15.77
N PRO A 166 -5.99 23.61 16.59
CA PRO A 166 -5.76 24.62 17.62
C PRO A 166 -5.57 26.01 17.01
N ALA A 167 -4.96 26.09 15.82
CA ALA A 167 -4.73 27.35 15.12
C ALA A 167 -6.06 27.99 14.67
N PHE A 168 -6.96 27.21 14.08
CA PHE A 168 -8.28 27.71 13.70
C PHE A 168 -9.09 28.16 14.92
N ALA A 169 -9.09 27.34 15.97
CA ALA A 169 -9.81 27.64 17.21
C ALA A 169 -9.30 28.91 17.90
N GLN A 170 -7.98 29.08 18.00
CA GLN A 170 -7.38 30.28 18.58
C GLN A 170 -7.62 31.51 17.69
N LEU A 171 -7.53 31.37 16.37
CA LEU A 171 -7.83 32.45 15.43
C LEU A 171 -9.28 32.94 15.59
N LEU A 172 -10.24 32.02 15.69
CA LEU A 172 -11.64 32.35 15.97
C LEU A 172 -11.78 33.10 17.30
N CYS A 173 -11.13 32.62 18.36
CA CYS A 173 -11.11 33.27 19.66
C CYS A 173 -10.58 34.72 19.59
N ASP A 174 -9.46 34.92 18.90
CA ASP A 174 -8.80 36.23 18.75
C ASP A 174 -9.62 37.19 17.89
N VAL A 175 -10.20 36.72 16.77
CA VAL A 175 -11.02 37.55 15.88
C VAL A 175 -12.32 37.97 16.54
N LEU A 176 -12.93 37.10 17.34
CA LEU A 176 -14.15 37.41 18.07
C LEU A 176 -13.90 38.26 19.33
N GLY A 177 -12.67 38.25 19.86
CA GLY A 177 -12.31 38.95 21.09
C GLY A 177 -13.06 38.43 22.32
N ARG A 178 -13.35 37.13 22.38
CA ARG A 178 -14.07 36.47 23.48
C ARG A 178 -13.67 35.01 23.64
N GLU A 179 -13.97 34.46 24.80
CA GLU A 179 -13.71 33.05 25.11
C GLU A 179 -14.48 32.08 24.20
N VAL A 180 -13.79 31.01 23.81
CA VAL A 180 -14.34 29.91 23.01
C VAL A 180 -14.14 28.59 23.75
N GLU A 181 -15.22 27.88 24.02
CA GLU A 181 -15.22 26.55 24.63
C GLU A 181 -15.12 25.47 23.53
N LEU A 182 -14.10 24.63 23.59
CA LEU A 182 -13.92 23.53 22.64
C LEU A 182 -14.67 22.28 23.09
N CYS A 183 -15.43 21.70 22.18
CA CYS A 183 -16.07 20.41 22.39
C CYS A 183 -15.03 19.28 22.42
N THR A 184 -15.17 18.37 23.38
CA THR A 184 -14.34 17.16 23.53
C THR A 184 -14.47 16.20 22.35
N HIS A 185 -15.66 16.15 21.74
CA HIS A 185 -15.94 15.31 20.60
C HIS A 185 -16.28 16.19 19.38
N PRO A 186 -15.48 16.13 18.29
CA PRO A 186 -15.69 16.95 17.10
C PRO A 186 -16.85 16.45 16.22
N GLU A 187 -17.28 15.20 16.34
CA GLU A 187 -18.33 14.56 15.53
C GLU A 187 -19.74 14.75 16.11
N THR A 188 -20.21 15.99 16.12
CA THR A 188 -21.44 16.39 16.82
C THR A 188 -22.72 15.82 16.25
N THR A 189 -22.81 15.57 14.94
CA THR A 189 -24.03 15.02 14.32
C THR A 189 -24.25 13.56 14.70
N ALA A 190 -23.19 12.74 14.65
CA ALA A 190 -23.24 11.34 15.07
C ALA A 190 -23.55 11.22 16.56
N LEU A 191 -22.94 12.09 17.39
CA LEU A 191 -23.25 12.18 18.81
C LEU A 191 -24.70 12.57 19.06
N GLY A 192 -25.24 13.56 18.32
CA GLY A 192 -26.64 13.96 18.42
C GLY A 192 -27.61 12.82 18.10
N ALA A 193 -27.34 12.04 17.05
CA ALA A 193 -28.12 10.85 16.71
C ALA A 193 -28.05 9.78 17.80
N ALA A 194 -26.87 9.54 18.37
CA ALA A 194 -26.69 8.58 19.46
C ALA A 194 -27.44 8.99 20.74
N LEU A 195 -27.47 10.29 21.07
CA LEU A 195 -28.25 10.80 22.21
C LEU A 195 -29.75 10.60 21.99
N CYS A 196 -30.25 10.87 20.78
CA CYS A 196 -31.65 10.62 20.44
C CYS A 196 -32.01 9.13 20.55
N ALA A 197 -31.14 8.25 20.03
CA ALA A 197 -31.31 6.80 20.15
C ALA A 197 -31.25 6.35 21.63
N GLY A 198 -30.38 6.95 22.44
CA GLY A 198 -30.30 6.67 23.87
C GLY A 198 -31.59 7.02 24.62
N VAL A 199 -32.21 8.17 24.33
CA VAL A 199 -33.53 8.51 24.89
C VAL A 199 -34.59 7.51 24.43
N ALA A 200 -34.62 7.15 23.15
CA ALA A 200 -35.56 6.16 22.61
C ALA A 200 -35.37 4.77 23.24
N ALA A 201 -34.14 4.40 23.60
CA ALA A 201 -33.79 3.16 24.29
C ALA A 201 -34.00 3.22 25.81
N GLY A 202 -34.45 4.35 26.36
CA GLY A 202 -34.65 4.53 27.81
C GLY A 202 -33.36 4.69 28.62
N ALA A 203 -32.22 4.94 27.95
CA ALA A 203 -30.94 5.20 28.62
C ALA A 203 -30.88 6.61 29.26
N PHE A 204 -31.72 7.53 28.80
CA PHE A 204 -31.89 8.88 29.34
C PHE A 204 -33.38 9.16 29.56
N ALA A 205 -33.70 9.99 30.55
CA ALA A 205 -35.10 10.29 30.87
C ALA A 205 -35.79 11.10 29.76
N ASP A 206 -35.07 12.08 29.20
CA ASP A 206 -35.50 12.89 28.06
C ASP A 206 -34.29 13.49 27.32
N LEU A 207 -34.54 14.26 26.26
CA LEU A 207 -33.48 14.88 25.45
C LEU A 207 -32.73 16.00 26.18
N ALA A 208 -33.35 16.66 27.16
CA ALA A 208 -32.68 17.65 27.97
C ALA A 208 -31.71 16.96 28.93
N ASP A 209 -32.14 15.88 29.59
CA ASP A 209 -31.32 15.02 30.43
C ASP A 209 -30.15 14.41 29.64
N ALA A 210 -30.42 13.85 28.45
CA ALA A 210 -29.37 13.35 27.55
C ALA A 210 -28.35 14.44 27.19
N GLY A 211 -28.82 15.66 26.89
CA GLY A 211 -27.96 16.80 26.59
C GLY A 211 -27.16 17.33 27.80
N HIS A 212 -27.67 17.18 29.02
CA HIS A 212 -27.01 17.61 30.26
C HIS A 212 -26.02 16.58 30.80
N SER A 213 -26.34 15.28 30.68
CA SER A 213 -25.51 14.16 31.15
C SER A 213 -24.13 14.11 30.49
N ARG A 214 -23.99 14.72 29.31
CA ARG A 214 -22.75 14.87 28.56
C ARG A 214 -22.25 16.31 28.61
N ARG A 215 -21.88 16.81 29.79
CA ARG A 215 -21.05 18.03 29.91
C ARG A 215 -19.64 17.67 30.40
N PRO A 216 -18.66 17.57 29.50
CA PRO A 216 -17.37 18.18 29.82
C PRO A 216 -16.85 19.03 28.65
N TYR A 217 -16.71 20.34 28.87
CA TYR A 217 -15.87 21.19 28.03
C TYR A 217 -14.44 21.00 28.50
N ALA A 218 -13.56 20.47 27.64
CA ALA A 218 -12.21 20.11 28.07
C ALA A 218 -11.24 21.31 28.05
N ARG A 219 -11.53 22.35 27.28
CA ARG A 219 -10.63 23.49 27.12
C ARG A 219 -11.38 24.76 26.71
N THR A 220 -11.19 25.82 27.49
CA THR A 220 -11.60 27.17 27.13
C THR A 220 -10.38 27.90 26.59
N LEU A 221 -10.52 28.51 25.42
CA LEU A 221 -9.52 29.41 24.85
C LEU A 221 -9.87 30.84 25.24
N THR A 222 -8.85 31.62 25.58
CA THR A 222 -8.96 33.06 25.83
C THR A 222 -8.31 33.84 24.68
N PRO A 223 -8.83 35.03 24.33
CA PRO A 223 -8.26 35.83 23.25
C PRO A 223 -6.85 36.32 23.60
N THR A 224 -5.96 36.31 22.62
CA THR A 224 -4.62 36.87 22.74
C THR A 224 -4.66 38.38 22.46
N PRO A 225 -4.20 39.26 23.38
CA PRO A 225 -4.39 40.70 23.25
C PRO A 225 -3.77 41.34 21.98
N GLU A 226 -2.64 40.84 21.52
CA GLU A 226 -1.91 41.41 20.37
C GLU A 226 -2.58 41.08 19.03
N PRO A 227 -2.83 39.81 18.65
CA PRO A 227 -3.62 39.47 17.46
C PRO A 227 -5.01 40.09 17.46
N MET A 228 -5.70 40.12 18.61
CA MET A 228 -7.03 40.73 18.73
C MET A 228 -7.05 42.20 18.30
N ARG A 229 -6.02 42.98 18.64
CA ARG A 229 -5.90 44.38 18.18
C ARG A 229 -5.71 44.49 16.67
N ALA A 230 -4.98 43.56 16.06
CA ALA A 230 -4.75 43.54 14.61
C ALA A 230 -6.03 43.17 13.82
N TYR A 231 -6.84 42.23 14.33
CA TYR A 231 -8.01 41.73 13.59
C TYR A 231 -9.19 42.71 13.52
N GLY A 232 -9.31 43.66 14.44
CA GLY A 232 -10.39 44.65 14.40
C GLY A 232 -10.45 45.42 13.07
N PRO A 233 -9.39 46.15 12.69
CA PRO A 233 -9.31 46.83 11.40
C PRO A 233 -9.39 45.88 10.20
N LEU A 234 -8.74 44.71 10.26
CA LEU A 234 -8.74 43.72 9.17
C LEU A 234 -10.15 43.19 8.88
N TYR A 235 -10.92 42.90 9.93
CA TYR A 235 -12.31 42.47 9.81
C TYR A 235 -13.19 43.54 9.15
N GLN A 236 -13.01 44.82 9.51
CA GLN A 236 -13.78 45.91 8.89
C GLN A 236 -13.42 46.09 7.41
N SER A 237 -12.14 46.03 7.06
CA SER A 237 -11.68 46.06 5.68
C SER A 237 -12.22 44.87 4.87
N TRP A 238 -12.18 43.66 5.44
CA TRP A 238 -12.71 42.45 4.83
C TRP A 238 -14.23 42.56 4.60
N ARG A 239 -14.98 43.07 5.58
CA ARG A 239 -16.43 43.27 5.47
C ARG A 239 -16.78 44.26 4.36
N GLY A 240 -16.05 45.38 4.29
CA GLY A 240 -16.20 46.37 3.23
C GLY A 240 -15.89 45.81 1.84
N LEU A 241 -14.79 45.05 1.71
CA LEU A 241 -14.43 44.37 0.46
C LEU A 241 -15.52 43.40 0.02
N ARG A 242 -15.99 42.53 0.92
CA ARG A 242 -17.04 41.55 0.61
C ARG A 242 -18.32 42.23 0.14
N GLN A 243 -18.74 43.31 0.80
CA GLN A 243 -19.90 44.10 0.39
C GLN A 243 -19.71 44.74 -0.99
N ALA A 244 -18.52 45.27 -1.29
CA ALA A 244 -18.21 45.85 -2.59
C ALA A 244 -18.15 44.81 -3.73
N GLN A 245 -17.78 43.56 -3.42
CA GLN A 245 -17.70 42.46 -4.39
C GLN A 245 -19.06 41.85 -4.75
N GLU A 246 -20.09 42.05 -3.91
CA GLU A 246 -21.37 41.38 -4.04
C GLU A 246 -22.03 41.55 -5.43
N PRO A 247 -22.07 42.74 -6.06
CA PRO A 247 -22.65 42.88 -7.40
C PRO A 247 -21.91 42.05 -8.47
N ALA A 248 -20.58 41.99 -8.40
CA ALA A 248 -19.77 41.24 -9.35
C ALA A 248 -19.93 39.73 -9.17
N LEU A 249 -19.99 39.26 -7.92
CA LEU A 249 -20.27 37.85 -7.62
C LEU A 249 -21.68 37.48 -8.12
N ASN A 250 -22.70 38.31 -7.90
CA ASN A 250 -24.05 38.01 -8.41
C ASN A 250 -24.08 37.84 -9.94
N ALA A 251 -23.35 38.69 -10.67
CA ALA A 251 -23.23 38.58 -12.12
C ALA A 251 -22.54 37.26 -12.54
N ALA A 252 -21.43 36.90 -11.89
CA ALA A 252 -20.73 35.64 -12.16
C ALA A 252 -21.63 34.42 -11.89
N GLN A 253 -22.41 34.45 -10.82
CA GLN A 253 -23.32 33.36 -10.46
C GLN A 253 -24.38 33.13 -11.54
N SER A 254 -24.97 34.21 -12.06
CA SER A 254 -25.98 34.12 -13.12
C SER A 254 -25.45 33.43 -14.38
N THR A 255 -24.12 33.49 -14.61
CA THR A 255 -23.44 32.84 -15.73
C THR A 255 -23.13 31.36 -15.43
N ILE A 256 -22.68 31.05 -14.22
CA ILE A 256 -22.17 29.72 -13.85
C ILE A 256 -23.29 28.77 -13.45
N LEU A 257 -24.35 29.28 -12.79
CA LEU A 257 -25.42 28.47 -12.22
C LEU A 257 -26.10 27.54 -13.25
N PRO A 258 -26.42 27.97 -14.50
CA PRO A 258 -26.97 27.07 -15.51
C PRO A 258 -26.04 25.89 -15.83
N ALA A 259 -24.73 26.12 -15.88
CA ALA A 259 -23.75 25.06 -16.15
C ALA A 259 -23.63 24.08 -14.98
N VAL A 260 -23.65 24.59 -13.73
CA VAL A 260 -23.64 23.76 -12.51
C VAL A 260 -24.91 22.90 -12.43
N ILE A 261 -26.09 23.48 -12.70
CA ILE A 261 -27.35 22.73 -12.73
C ILE A 261 -27.32 21.66 -13.83
N ALA A 262 -26.84 21.98 -15.04
CA ALA A 262 -26.73 21.02 -16.13
C ALA A 262 -25.75 19.88 -15.81
N ALA A 263 -24.65 20.15 -15.10
CA ALA A 263 -23.72 19.13 -14.62
C ALA A 263 -24.33 18.27 -13.51
N GLY A 264 -25.04 18.88 -12.55
CA GLY A 264 -25.73 18.20 -11.47
C GLY A 264 -26.86 17.28 -11.96
N ALA A 265 -27.61 17.68 -12.99
CA ALA A 265 -28.64 16.85 -13.61
C ALA A 265 -28.06 15.57 -14.27
N ARG A 266 -26.81 15.61 -14.73
CA ARG A 266 -26.09 14.41 -15.21
C ARG A 266 -25.62 13.50 -14.07
N ALA A 267 -25.34 14.07 -12.89
CA ALA A 267 -24.79 13.36 -11.74
C ALA A 267 -25.85 12.83 -10.76
N GLY A 268 -27.05 13.42 -10.72
CA GLY A 268 -28.05 13.25 -9.66
C GLY A 268 -29.33 12.51 -10.04
N SER A 269 -29.42 11.86 -11.20
CA SER A 269 -30.55 10.97 -11.46
C SER A 269 -30.45 9.75 -10.54
N PRO A 270 -31.53 9.35 -9.83
CA PRO A 270 -31.57 8.09 -9.10
C PRO A 270 -31.13 6.94 -10.03
N VAL A 271 -30.38 5.98 -9.51
CA VAL A 271 -29.91 4.83 -10.28
C VAL A 271 -31.11 4.00 -10.72
N GLU A 272 -31.69 4.32 -11.88
CA GLU A 272 -32.51 3.37 -12.61
C GLU A 272 -31.56 2.34 -13.22
N VAL A 273 -31.22 1.32 -12.41
CA VAL A 273 -30.66 0.08 -12.93
C VAL A 273 -31.72 -0.53 -13.85
N ARG A 274 -31.58 -0.33 -15.16
CA ARG A 274 -32.56 -0.83 -16.14
C ARG A 274 -32.68 -2.36 -16.12
N ALA A 275 -31.59 -3.06 -15.78
CA ALA A 275 -31.53 -4.51 -15.53
C ALA A 275 -30.34 -4.83 -14.60
N ARG A 276 -30.52 -5.71 -13.61
CA ARG A 276 -29.44 -6.19 -12.72
C ARG A 276 -28.80 -7.44 -13.33
N PRO A 277 -27.61 -7.34 -13.95
CA PRO A 277 -27.02 -8.49 -14.61
C PRO A 277 -26.51 -9.53 -13.63
N ARG A 278 -26.46 -10.79 -14.05
CA ARG A 278 -25.71 -11.86 -13.40
C ARG A 278 -24.26 -11.77 -13.83
N ILE A 279 -23.39 -11.57 -12.85
CA ILE A 279 -21.96 -11.31 -13.01
C ILE A 279 -21.19 -12.52 -12.45
N PHE A 280 -20.42 -13.20 -13.30
CA PHE A 280 -19.46 -14.21 -12.86
C PHE A 280 -18.07 -13.57 -12.76
N VAL A 281 -17.44 -13.69 -11.59
CA VAL A 281 -16.13 -13.11 -11.30
C VAL A 281 -15.17 -14.23 -10.97
N SER A 282 -14.24 -14.51 -11.89
CA SER A 282 -13.11 -15.42 -11.66
C SER A 282 -11.81 -14.69 -11.36
N ALA A 283 -11.70 -13.41 -11.75
CA ALA A 283 -10.55 -12.57 -11.42
C ALA A 283 -10.43 -12.37 -9.90
N ASP A 284 -9.22 -12.20 -9.41
CA ASP A 284 -8.98 -11.91 -7.99
C ASP A 284 -9.31 -10.45 -7.68
N LEU A 285 -10.30 -10.20 -6.81
CA LEU A 285 -10.79 -8.87 -6.46
C LEU A 285 -10.87 -8.71 -4.93
N ASP A 286 -10.73 -7.49 -4.44
CA ASP A 286 -10.94 -7.16 -3.04
C ASP A 286 -12.44 -7.02 -2.68
N GLU A 287 -12.77 -7.11 -1.40
CA GLU A 287 -14.17 -7.05 -0.94
C GLU A 287 -14.87 -5.71 -1.23
N GLU A 288 -14.14 -4.59 -1.27
CA GLU A 288 -14.75 -3.30 -1.62
C GLU A 288 -15.22 -3.31 -3.08
N SER A 289 -14.38 -3.82 -4.00
CA SER A 289 -14.76 -3.96 -5.41
C SER A 289 -15.89 -4.96 -5.60
N LEU A 290 -15.89 -6.09 -4.89
CA LEU A 290 -17.00 -7.04 -4.91
C LEU A 290 -18.29 -6.41 -4.40
N HIS A 291 -18.24 -5.61 -3.32
CA HIS A 291 -19.39 -4.87 -2.83
C HIS A 291 -19.92 -3.91 -3.90
N ARG A 292 -19.05 -3.15 -4.59
CA ARG A 292 -19.44 -2.27 -5.69
C ARG A 292 -20.06 -3.02 -6.87
N LEU A 293 -19.61 -4.24 -7.18
CA LEU A 293 -20.26 -5.06 -8.21
C LEU A 293 -21.64 -5.57 -7.75
N ARG A 294 -21.80 -5.93 -6.47
CA ARG A 294 -23.07 -6.38 -5.87
C ARG A 294 -24.15 -5.29 -5.87
N THR A 295 -23.77 -4.00 -5.86
CA THR A 295 -24.75 -2.90 -5.97
C THR A 295 -25.34 -2.78 -7.36
N ILE A 296 -24.62 -3.20 -8.41
CA ILE A 296 -25.07 -3.09 -9.81
C ILE A 296 -25.66 -4.40 -10.37
N GLY A 297 -25.30 -5.57 -9.83
CA GLY A 297 -25.75 -6.88 -10.33
C GLY A 297 -25.69 -8.02 -9.30
N GLU A 298 -26.10 -9.22 -9.71
CA GLU A 298 -25.98 -10.45 -8.92
C GLU A 298 -24.61 -11.09 -9.15
N VAL A 299 -23.76 -11.09 -8.12
CA VAL A 299 -22.36 -11.52 -8.26
C VAL A 299 -22.16 -12.95 -7.76
N VAL A 300 -21.56 -13.79 -8.61
CA VAL A 300 -20.97 -15.08 -8.23
C VAL A 300 -19.46 -14.96 -8.32
N TYR A 301 -18.78 -15.14 -7.18
CA TYR A 301 -17.34 -14.99 -7.06
C TYR A 301 -16.67 -16.35 -6.89
N GLU A 302 -15.78 -16.70 -7.82
CA GLU A 302 -14.95 -17.91 -7.80
C GLU A 302 -13.51 -17.59 -8.23
N SER A 303 -12.74 -16.93 -7.36
CA SER A 303 -11.36 -16.52 -7.66
C SER A 303 -10.50 -17.67 -8.18
N PHE A 304 -9.82 -17.45 -9.30
CA PHE A 304 -8.87 -18.40 -9.87
C PHE A 304 -7.71 -18.69 -8.92
N ARG A 305 -7.33 -17.74 -8.04
CA ARG A 305 -6.27 -17.90 -7.03
C ARG A 305 -6.74 -18.78 -5.87
N GLU A 306 -7.97 -18.60 -5.39
CA GLU A 306 -8.52 -19.43 -4.32
C GLU A 306 -8.84 -20.84 -4.80
N ARG A 307 -9.40 -20.97 -6.00
CA ARG A 307 -9.78 -22.25 -6.60
C ARG A 307 -8.63 -22.97 -7.29
N MET A 308 -7.50 -22.28 -7.50
CA MET A 308 -6.33 -22.77 -8.25
C MET A 308 -6.72 -23.40 -9.59
N ARG A 309 -7.65 -22.75 -10.30
CA ARG A 309 -8.29 -23.28 -11.51
C ARG A 309 -8.38 -22.20 -12.59
N LEU A 310 -7.99 -22.56 -13.80
CA LEU A 310 -8.18 -21.75 -15.01
C LEU A 310 -9.30 -22.36 -15.85
N LEU A 311 -10.25 -21.52 -16.29
CA LEU A 311 -11.40 -21.94 -17.10
C LEU A 311 -11.08 -21.82 -18.60
N THR A 312 -11.25 -22.92 -19.34
CA THR A 312 -11.17 -22.95 -20.81
C THR A 312 -12.23 -23.89 -21.39
N GLY A 313 -12.54 -23.71 -22.68
CA GLY A 313 -13.36 -24.64 -23.45
C GLY A 313 -14.67 -25.03 -22.76
N LYS A 314 -14.90 -26.34 -22.57
CA LYS A 314 -16.13 -26.86 -21.95
C LYS A 314 -16.33 -26.40 -20.50
N ALA A 315 -15.26 -26.30 -19.72
CA ALA A 315 -15.35 -25.89 -18.32
C ALA A 315 -15.75 -24.41 -18.19
N LEU A 316 -15.22 -23.55 -19.07
CA LEU A 316 -15.64 -22.15 -19.17
C LEU A 316 -17.14 -22.05 -19.52
N VAL A 317 -17.59 -22.79 -20.55
CA VAL A 317 -18.99 -22.77 -20.98
C VAL A 317 -19.94 -23.22 -19.86
N GLN A 318 -19.56 -24.25 -19.09
CA GLN A 318 -20.35 -24.72 -17.95
C GLN A 318 -20.42 -23.68 -16.82
N ALA A 319 -19.31 -23.01 -16.53
CA ALA A 319 -19.25 -22.00 -15.46
C ALA A 319 -20.04 -20.73 -15.82
N LEU A 320 -19.99 -20.30 -17.09
CA LEU A 320 -20.61 -19.06 -17.56
C LEU A 320 -22.05 -19.21 -18.06
N ALA A 321 -22.64 -20.41 -18.03
CA ALA A 321 -24.00 -20.63 -18.48
C ALA A 321 -25.01 -19.76 -17.68
N GLY A 322 -25.74 -18.91 -18.40
CA GLY A 322 -26.74 -18.00 -17.82
C GLY A 322 -26.17 -16.74 -17.15
N PHE A 323 -24.89 -16.41 -17.35
CA PHE A 323 -24.29 -15.14 -16.91
C PHE A 323 -24.20 -14.14 -18.07
N GLU A 324 -24.44 -12.86 -17.78
CA GLU A 324 -24.39 -11.77 -18.77
C GLU A 324 -23.07 -11.02 -18.73
N VAL A 325 -22.39 -11.01 -17.59
CA VAL A 325 -21.10 -10.34 -17.41
C VAL A 325 -20.07 -11.35 -16.91
N PHE A 326 -18.90 -11.36 -17.54
CA PHE A 326 -17.77 -12.16 -17.08
C PHE A 326 -16.58 -11.26 -16.73
N VAL A 327 -16.10 -11.34 -15.49
CA VAL A 327 -14.89 -10.64 -15.02
C VAL A 327 -13.76 -11.65 -14.85
N THR A 328 -12.70 -11.52 -15.65
CA THR A 328 -11.60 -12.50 -15.75
C THR A 328 -10.22 -11.87 -15.77
N GLU A 329 -9.22 -12.58 -15.27
CA GLU A 329 -7.80 -12.18 -15.34
C GLU A 329 -6.95 -13.14 -16.21
N VAL A 330 -7.26 -14.44 -16.21
CA VAL A 330 -6.42 -15.48 -16.83
C VAL A 330 -7.18 -16.48 -17.71
N ASP A 331 -8.51 -16.51 -17.66
CA ASP A 331 -9.31 -17.52 -18.36
C ASP A 331 -9.33 -17.29 -19.88
N VAL A 332 -9.37 -18.37 -20.66
CA VAL A 332 -9.25 -18.27 -22.13
C VAL A 332 -10.63 -18.30 -22.78
N VAL A 333 -11.00 -17.19 -23.42
CA VAL A 333 -12.30 -17.02 -24.10
C VAL A 333 -12.10 -17.03 -25.61
N ASP A 334 -12.31 -18.20 -26.22
CA ASP A 334 -12.22 -18.43 -27.67
C ASP A 334 -13.59 -18.31 -28.38
N VAL A 335 -13.55 -18.27 -29.72
CA VAL A 335 -14.75 -18.20 -30.57
C VAL A 335 -15.74 -19.35 -30.30
N ALA A 336 -15.23 -20.56 -30.03
CA ALA A 336 -16.05 -21.75 -29.81
C ALA A 336 -16.79 -21.72 -28.45
N ALA A 337 -16.22 -21.07 -27.44
CA ALA A 337 -16.89 -20.80 -26.18
C ALA A 337 -17.95 -19.71 -26.35
N LEU A 338 -17.62 -18.62 -27.06
CA LEU A 338 -18.57 -17.54 -27.33
C LEU A 338 -19.82 -18.04 -28.05
N GLU A 339 -19.72 -18.95 -29.02
CA GLU A 339 -20.89 -19.56 -29.69
C GLU A 339 -21.86 -20.24 -28.73
N LYS A 340 -21.36 -20.84 -27.64
CA LYS A 340 -22.12 -21.62 -26.68
C LYS A 340 -22.63 -20.81 -25.48
N LEU A 341 -22.32 -19.52 -25.43
CA LEU A 341 -22.67 -18.60 -24.36
C LEU A 341 -23.63 -17.51 -24.89
N PRO A 342 -24.90 -17.85 -25.21
CA PRO A 342 -25.84 -16.91 -25.81
C PRO A 342 -26.20 -15.74 -24.89
N ASP A 343 -26.07 -15.89 -23.58
CA ASP A 343 -26.44 -14.88 -22.57
C ASP A 343 -25.30 -13.90 -22.25
N LEU A 344 -24.06 -14.21 -22.61
CA LEU A 344 -22.92 -13.34 -22.34
C LEU A 344 -23.06 -12.02 -23.13
N ARG A 345 -22.89 -10.88 -22.45
CA ARG A 345 -23.04 -9.51 -22.99
C ARG A 345 -21.77 -8.71 -22.85
N VAL A 346 -21.02 -8.86 -21.74
CA VAL A 346 -19.82 -8.07 -21.46
C VAL A 346 -18.72 -8.96 -20.92
N ILE A 347 -17.48 -8.72 -21.37
CA ILE A 347 -16.28 -9.30 -20.75
C ILE A 347 -15.45 -8.17 -20.17
N ALA A 348 -15.08 -8.31 -18.90
CA ALA A 348 -14.19 -7.41 -18.19
C ALA A 348 -12.86 -8.10 -17.92
N ALA A 349 -11.83 -7.70 -18.64
CA ALA A 349 -10.48 -8.24 -18.48
C ALA A 349 -9.70 -7.43 -17.44
N CYS A 350 -9.35 -8.06 -16.32
CA CYS A 350 -8.46 -7.53 -15.30
C CYS A 350 -7.00 -7.52 -15.77
N ARG A 351 -6.73 -6.95 -16.94
CA ARG A 351 -5.41 -6.85 -17.59
C ARG A 351 -5.28 -5.52 -18.31
N GLY A 352 -4.04 -5.09 -18.54
CA GLY A 352 -3.74 -3.99 -19.46
C GLY A 352 -4.07 -4.37 -20.91
N ASP A 353 -3.63 -5.55 -21.36
CA ASP A 353 -4.02 -6.14 -22.64
C ASP A 353 -4.74 -7.47 -22.40
N ALA A 354 -5.92 -7.65 -23.02
CA ALA A 354 -6.74 -8.85 -22.84
C ALA A 354 -6.27 -10.00 -23.75
N VAL A 355 -5.06 -10.53 -23.51
CA VAL A 355 -4.49 -11.53 -24.42
C VAL A 355 -5.20 -12.89 -24.43
N ASN A 356 -5.92 -13.14 -23.34
CA ASN A 356 -6.71 -14.32 -23.05
C ASN A 356 -8.13 -14.26 -23.62
N VAL A 357 -8.51 -13.15 -24.26
CA VAL A 357 -9.84 -12.96 -24.86
C VAL A 357 -9.69 -12.72 -26.35
N ASP A 358 -10.45 -13.44 -27.17
CA ASP A 358 -10.54 -13.15 -28.60
C ASP A 358 -11.41 -11.91 -28.84
N VAL A 359 -10.78 -10.73 -28.76
CA VAL A 359 -11.47 -9.43 -28.91
C VAL A 359 -12.17 -9.31 -30.26
N ALA A 360 -11.57 -9.82 -31.34
CA ALA A 360 -12.18 -9.76 -32.67
C ALA A 360 -13.45 -10.62 -32.75
N ALA A 361 -13.43 -11.83 -32.16
CA ALA A 361 -14.63 -12.64 -32.02
C ALA A 361 -15.66 -11.94 -31.13
N CYS A 362 -15.27 -11.38 -29.99
CA CYS A 362 -16.16 -10.63 -29.10
C CYS A 362 -16.87 -9.50 -29.85
N THR A 363 -16.14 -8.67 -30.61
CA THR A 363 -16.72 -7.61 -31.45
C THR A 363 -17.70 -8.16 -32.48
N ALA A 364 -17.37 -9.25 -33.17
CA ALA A 364 -18.28 -9.87 -34.14
C ALA A 364 -19.59 -10.37 -33.50
N PHE A 365 -19.53 -10.80 -32.24
CA PHE A 365 -20.69 -11.17 -31.42
C PHE A 365 -21.35 -9.98 -30.71
N GLY A 366 -20.87 -8.74 -30.90
CA GLY A 366 -21.40 -7.55 -30.22
C GLY A 366 -21.15 -7.53 -28.71
N ILE A 367 -20.11 -8.21 -28.23
CA ILE A 367 -19.69 -8.26 -26.83
C ILE A 367 -18.54 -7.26 -26.64
N PRO A 368 -18.76 -6.11 -25.97
CA PRO A 368 -17.67 -5.24 -25.58
C PRO A 368 -16.74 -5.91 -24.58
N VAL A 369 -15.43 -5.71 -24.80
CA VAL A 369 -14.37 -6.11 -23.86
C VAL A 369 -13.81 -4.86 -23.21
N ILE A 370 -14.10 -4.69 -21.91
CA ILE A 370 -13.51 -3.63 -21.08
C ILE A 370 -12.27 -4.14 -20.36
N HIS A 371 -11.34 -3.25 -20.01
CA HIS A 371 -10.05 -3.65 -19.45
C HIS A 371 -9.55 -2.72 -18.32
N ALA A 372 -8.45 -3.11 -17.66
CA ALA A 372 -7.90 -2.41 -16.50
C ALA A 372 -6.49 -1.84 -16.81
N PRO A 373 -6.39 -0.73 -17.58
CA PRO A 373 -5.10 -0.14 -17.94
C PRO A 373 -4.35 0.38 -16.71
N GLY A 374 -3.04 0.14 -16.66
CA GLY A 374 -2.17 0.66 -15.59
C GLY A 374 -2.40 0.06 -14.19
N ARG A 375 -3.22 -0.99 -14.04
CA ARG A 375 -3.57 -1.60 -12.74
C ARG A 375 -2.37 -1.97 -11.85
N ASN A 376 -1.25 -2.32 -12.47
CA ASN A 376 -0.02 -2.77 -11.80
C ASN A 376 1.13 -1.75 -11.91
N ALA A 377 0.87 -0.52 -12.35
CA ALA A 377 1.93 0.45 -12.62
C ALA A 377 2.76 0.77 -11.37
N GLY A 378 2.12 0.92 -10.21
CA GLY A 378 2.80 1.14 -8.94
C GLY A 378 3.69 -0.04 -8.54
N ALA A 379 3.15 -1.26 -8.58
CA ALA A 379 3.88 -2.49 -8.24
C ALA A 379 5.13 -2.71 -9.11
N VAL A 380 4.99 -2.56 -10.44
CA VAL A 380 6.11 -2.71 -11.37
C VAL A 380 7.14 -1.59 -11.18
N ALA A 381 6.70 -0.37 -10.88
CA ALA A 381 7.60 0.75 -10.59
C ALA A 381 8.43 0.48 -9.31
N ASP A 382 7.80 -0.05 -8.26
CA ASP A 382 8.48 -0.38 -7.01
C ASP A 382 9.53 -1.48 -7.23
N LEU A 383 9.21 -2.54 -7.99
CA LEU A 383 10.18 -3.57 -8.36
C LEU A 383 11.33 -3.00 -9.20
N THR A 384 11.04 -2.09 -10.14
CA THR A 384 12.05 -1.43 -10.96
C THR A 384 13.03 -0.63 -10.09
N LEU A 385 12.53 0.15 -9.13
CA LEU A 385 13.37 0.88 -8.19
C LEU A 385 14.19 -0.05 -7.29
N ALA A 386 13.59 -1.16 -6.83
CA ALA A 386 14.30 -2.19 -6.08
C ALA A 386 15.46 -2.76 -6.89
N PHE A 387 15.26 -3.09 -8.17
CA PHE A 387 16.32 -3.55 -9.07
C PHE A 387 17.42 -2.53 -9.30
N LEU A 388 17.07 -1.26 -9.53
CA LEU A 388 18.07 -0.19 -9.65
C LEU A 388 18.95 -0.13 -8.40
N LEU A 389 18.36 -0.17 -7.21
CA LEU A 389 19.10 -0.18 -5.94
C LEU A 389 19.91 -1.45 -5.74
N MET A 390 19.34 -2.63 -6.01
CA MET A 390 20.03 -3.92 -5.89
C MET A 390 21.25 -4.00 -6.79
N LEU A 391 21.14 -3.53 -8.03
CA LEU A 391 22.26 -3.45 -8.97
C LEU A 391 23.30 -2.44 -8.49
N ALA A 392 22.87 -1.22 -8.15
CA ALA A 392 23.76 -0.15 -7.69
C ALA A 392 24.55 -0.56 -6.45
N ARG A 393 23.96 -1.36 -5.56
CA ARG A 393 24.53 -1.78 -4.28
C ARG A 393 25.04 -3.22 -4.25
N LYS A 394 24.97 -3.94 -5.38
CA LYS A 394 25.38 -5.35 -5.53
C LYS A 394 24.75 -6.27 -4.47
N LEU A 395 23.49 -6.03 -4.13
CA LEU A 395 22.84 -6.64 -2.95
C LEU A 395 22.83 -8.17 -2.99
N PRO A 396 22.44 -8.86 -4.09
CA PRO A 396 22.44 -10.32 -4.11
C PRO A 396 23.83 -10.93 -3.86
N GLY A 397 24.88 -10.34 -4.43
CA GLY A 397 26.26 -10.78 -4.19
C GLY A 397 26.73 -10.54 -2.76
N ALA A 398 26.39 -9.37 -2.19
CA ALA A 398 26.72 -9.04 -0.80
C ALA A 398 25.98 -9.95 0.21
N GLU A 399 24.73 -10.30 -0.09
CA GLU A 399 23.93 -11.21 0.71
C GLU A 399 24.44 -12.66 0.61
N GLY A 400 24.72 -13.12 -0.61
CA GLY A 400 25.30 -14.44 -0.85
C GLY A 400 26.67 -14.61 -0.21
N PHE A 401 27.48 -13.54 -0.15
CA PHE A 401 28.74 -13.54 0.60
C PHE A 401 28.53 -13.88 2.09
N LEU A 402 27.51 -13.30 2.74
CA LEU A 402 27.21 -13.57 4.15
C LEU A 402 26.59 -14.94 4.39
N ARG A 403 25.86 -15.49 3.41
CA ARG A 403 25.31 -16.85 3.47
C ARG A 403 26.34 -17.94 3.19
N ASN A 404 27.52 -17.58 2.69
CA ASN A 404 28.55 -18.56 2.40
C ASN A 404 28.93 -19.28 3.72
N PRO A 405 28.74 -20.62 3.80
CA PRO A 405 29.07 -21.39 5.01
C PRO A 405 30.56 -21.31 5.34
N GLU A 406 31.36 -20.91 4.34
CA GLU A 406 32.72 -20.50 4.55
C GLU A 406 32.86 -19.16 5.29
N ILE A 407 31.89 -18.60 6.00
CA ILE A 407 32.07 -17.38 6.80
C ILE A 407 31.81 -17.71 8.28
N ARG A 408 32.87 -17.96 9.08
CA ARG A 408 32.79 -18.00 10.55
C ARG A 408 32.69 -16.59 11.15
N ALA A 409 32.10 -16.55 12.34
CA ALA A 409 32.02 -15.36 13.17
C ALA A 409 33.41 -14.80 13.50
N GLY A 410 33.55 -13.47 13.51
CA GLY A 410 34.70 -12.77 14.10
C GLY A 410 35.96 -12.59 13.24
N ASP A 411 36.14 -13.28 12.11
CA ASP A 411 37.39 -13.12 11.35
C ASP A 411 37.41 -11.75 10.66
N LEU A 412 38.31 -10.77 10.84
CA LEU A 412 38.07 -9.41 10.30
C LEU A 412 38.46 -9.20 8.81
N GLY A 413 39.14 -10.19 8.22
CA GLY A 413 39.79 -10.04 6.91
C GLY A 413 38.84 -10.06 5.71
N ARG A 414 38.03 -11.11 5.56
CA ARG A 414 36.98 -11.24 4.54
C ARG A 414 35.90 -10.14 4.55
N MET A 415 35.54 -9.43 5.63
CA MET A 415 34.64 -8.27 5.44
C MET A 415 35.37 -7.02 5.04
N GLY A 416 36.66 -6.90 5.37
CA GLY A 416 37.52 -5.94 4.67
C GLY A 416 37.48 -6.17 3.16
N GLN A 417 37.59 -7.43 2.72
CA GLN A 417 37.46 -7.81 1.31
C GLN A 417 36.05 -7.55 0.76
N ALA A 418 35.00 -7.89 1.52
CA ALA A 418 33.61 -7.64 1.13
C ALA A 418 33.31 -6.14 0.98
N PHE A 419 33.81 -5.30 1.89
CA PHE A 419 33.67 -3.85 1.84
C PHE A 419 34.28 -3.27 0.55
N GLN A 420 35.42 -3.81 0.13
CA GLN A 420 36.05 -3.42 -1.14
C GLN A 420 35.31 -3.98 -2.36
N ALA A 421 34.98 -5.27 -2.36
CA ALA A 421 34.35 -5.97 -3.48
C ALA A 421 32.93 -5.45 -3.78
N PHE A 422 32.17 -5.13 -2.73
CA PHE A 422 30.78 -4.68 -2.81
C PHE A 422 30.61 -3.16 -2.74
N ARG A 423 31.68 -2.38 -2.97
CA ARG A 423 31.56 -0.93 -3.14
C ARG A 423 30.61 -0.62 -4.30
N GLY A 424 29.46 -0.03 -3.95
CA GLY A 424 28.37 0.28 -4.88
C GLY A 424 28.37 1.72 -5.38
N ARG A 425 27.27 2.10 -6.04
CA ARG A 425 26.95 3.44 -6.53
C ARG A 425 25.67 3.94 -5.85
N GLU A 426 25.54 5.25 -5.68
CA GLU A 426 24.30 5.91 -5.27
C GLU A 426 23.47 6.26 -6.51
N LEU A 427 22.16 6.44 -6.35
CA LEU A 427 21.28 7.00 -7.40
C LEU A 427 21.32 8.54 -7.44
N TRP A 428 21.69 9.20 -6.33
CA TRP A 428 21.78 10.65 -6.25
C TRP A 428 22.71 11.22 -7.33
N ARG A 429 22.19 12.19 -8.10
CA ARG A 429 22.87 12.84 -9.23
C ARG A 429 23.36 11.87 -10.31
N LYS A 430 22.91 10.62 -10.34
CA LYS A 430 23.10 9.73 -11.49
C LYS A 430 22.08 10.05 -12.57
N THR A 431 22.43 9.72 -13.80
CA THR A 431 21.51 9.84 -14.93
C THR A 431 20.81 8.50 -15.13
N VAL A 432 19.48 8.50 -15.08
CA VAL A 432 18.65 7.31 -15.33
C VAL A 432 17.82 7.56 -16.58
N GLY A 433 18.03 6.73 -17.59
CA GLY A 433 17.30 6.76 -18.85
C GLY A 433 16.09 5.84 -18.81
N LEU A 434 14.90 6.38 -19.06
CA LEU A 434 13.66 5.64 -19.20
C LEU A 434 13.29 5.53 -20.68
N VAL A 435 13.15 4.31 -21.17
CA VAL A 435 12.66 4.02 -22.52
C VAL A 435 11.17 3.70 -22.43
N GLY A 436 10.34 4.67 -22.82
CA GLY A 436 8.89 4.65 -22.63
C GLY A 436 8.45 5.35 -21.34
N LEU A 437 7.43 6.23 -21.46
CA LEU A 437 6.84 6.99 -20.35
C LEU A 437 5.32 6.78 -20.29
N GLY A 438 4.93 5.51 -20.40
CA GLY A 438 3.58 5.01 -20.11
C GLY A 438 3.26 5.02 -18.61
N ALA A 439 2.23 4.27 -18.20
CA ALA A 439 1.78 4.24 -16.80
C ALA A 439 2.90 3.87 -15.81
N VAL A 440 3.67 2.82 -16.11
CA VAL A 440 4.82 2.39 -15.29
C VAL A 440 5.93 3.44 -15.31
N GLY A 441 6.34 3.91 -16.50
CA GLY A 441 7.44 4.87 -16.64
C GLY A 441 7.19 6.17 -15.88
N ARG A 442 5.95 6.66 -15.82
CA ARG A 442 5.58 7.85 -15.02
C ARG A 442 5.75 7.62 -13.52
N GLU A 443 5.34 6.47 -13.01
CA GLU A 443 5.50 6.11 -11.60
C GLU A 443 6.97 5.91 -11.22
N VAL A 444 7.78 5.37 -12.13
CA VAL A 444 9.25 5.26 -11.99
C VAL A 444 9.90 6.64 -11.99
N ALA A 445 9.57 7.52 -12.94
CA ALA A 445 10.10 8.88 -13.02
C ALA A 445 9.81 9.67 -11.73
N LYS A 446 8.55 9.64 -11.27
CA LYS A 446 8.14 10.29 -10.01
C LYS A 446 9.01 9.88 -8.82
N ARG A 447 9.28 8.57 -8.69
CA ARG A 447 10.12 8.03 -7.61
C ARG A 447 11.59 8.43 -7.79
N LEU A 448 12.13 8.32 -8.99
CA LEU A 448 13.54 8.67 -9.28
C LEU A 448 13.86 10.15 -9.03
N CYS A 449 12.93 11.05 -9.34
CA CYS A 449 13.07 12.47 -9.03
C CYS A 449 13.23 12.70 -7.53
N ALA A 450 12.52 11.96 -6.68
CA ALA A 450 12.66 12.02 -5.23
C ALA A 450 14.03 11.50 -4.72
N PHE A 451 14.72 10.63 -5.47
CA PHE A 451 16.11 10.23 -5.20
C PHE A 451 17.15 11.28 -5.65
N GLY A 452 16.71 12.40 -6.24
CA GLY A 452 17.61 13.41 -6.81
C GLY A 452 18.41 12.91 -8.01
N ALA A 453 17.90 11.89 -8.72
CA ALA A 453 18.45 11.44 -9.99
C ALA A 453 18.04 12.39 -11.12
N ARG A 454 18.87 12.48 -12.16
CA ARG A 454 18.50 13.13 -13.42
C ARG A 454 17.81 12.11 -14.31
N VAL A 455 16.55 12.35 -14.69
CA VAL A 455 15.75 11.40 -15.47
C VAL A 455 15.72 11.83 -16.93
N LEU A 456 16.34 11.05 -17.81
CA LEU A 456 16.22 11.21 -19.26
C LEU A 456 15.14 10.29 -19.78
N VAL A 457 14.37 10.72 -20.78
CA VAL A 457 13.25 9.94 -21.31
C VAL A 457 13.28 9.94 -22.83
N TYR A 458 13.17 8.73 -23.40
CA TYR A 458 12.86 8.54 -24.82
C TYR A 458 11.48 7.90 -24.94
N ASP A 459 10.54 8.66 -25.53
CA ASP A 459 9.21 8.18 -25.90
C ASP A 459 8.73 8.94 -27.15
N PRO A 460 8.73 8.32 -28.35
CA PRO A 460 8.42 9.02 -29.60
C PRO A 460 6.94 9.39 -29.74
N PHE A 461 6.07 8.95 -28.83
CA PHE A 461 4.63 9.20 -28.87
C PHE A 461 4.19 10.37 -27.96
N LEU A 462 5.11 10.96 -27.21
CA LEU A 462 4.81 12.05 -26.28
C LEU A 462 5.45 13.37 -26.72
N ALA A 463 4.73 14.46 -26.51
CA ALA A 463 5.28 15.79 -26.67
C ALA A 463 6.29 16.10 -25.54
N PRO A 464 7.35 16.89 -25.80
CA PRO A 464 8.37 17.27 -24.80
C PRO A 464 7.78 17.78 -23.48
N GLU A 465 6.71 18.57 -23.55
CA GLU A 465 6.05 19.16 -22.37
C GLU A 465 5.42 18.10 -21.47
N GLN A 466 4.93 16.99 -22.05
CA GLN A 466 4.35 15.87 -21.30
C GLN A 466 5.41 15.09 -20.52
N VAL A 467 6.65 15.07 -21.03
CA VAL A 467 7.82 14.46 -20.39
C VAL A 467 8.31 15.35 -19.24
N THR A 468 8.48 16.65 -19.50
CA THR A 468 8.88 17.63 -18.47
C THR A 468 7.90 17.68 -17.31
N ARG A 469 6.59 17.65 -17.58
CA ARG A 469 5.56 17.62 -16.52
C ARG A 469 5.63 16.36 -15.64
N ALA A 470 6.17 15.26 -16.16
CA ALA A 470 6.39 14.04 -15.40
C ALA A 470 7.74 14.02 -14.64
N GLY A 471 8.50 15.12 -14.71
CA GLY A 471 9.81 15.26 -14.07
C GLY A 471 10.99 14.73 -14.88
N GLY A 472 10.79 14.39 -16.16
CA GLY A 472 11.85 13.90 -17.06
C GLY A 472 12.35 14.95 -18.05
N GLU A 473 13.50 14.69 -18.65
CA GLU A 473 14.07 15.45 -19.76
C GLU A 473 13.90 14.65 -21.07
N PRO A 474 13.16 15.16 -22.07
CA PRO A 474 12.99 14.48 -23.35
C PRO A 474 14.28 14.50 -24.16
N VAL A 475 14.71 13.34 -24.64
CA VAL A 475 15.92 13.15 -25.46
C VAL A 475 15.74 12.05 -26.50
N GLU A 476 16.60 12.00 -27.50
CA GLU A 476 16.67 10.88 -28.46
C GLU A 476 17.30 9.63 -27.83
N LEU A 477 17.00 8.44 -28.38
CA LEU A 477 17.44 7.16 -27.83
C LEU A 477 18.97 7.05 -27.71
N ASP A 478 19.71 7.45 -28.76
CA ASP A 478 21.18 7.38 -28.77
C ASP A 478 21.81 8.28 -27.70
N ASP A 479 21.22 9.45 -27.44
CA ASP A 479 21.66 10.38 -26.41
C ASP A 479 21.36 9.84 -25.01
N LEU A 480 20.17 9.24 -24.83
CA LEU A 480 19.79 8.56 -23.60
C LEU A 480 20.77 7.44 -23.26
N LEU A 481 21.09 6.57 -24.21
CA LEU A 481 22.01 5.45 -24.00
C LEU A 481 23.43 5.94 -23.66
N ALA A 482 23.93 6.94 -24.39
CA ALA A 482 25.26 7.49 -24.16
C ALA A 482 25.39 8.24 -22.83
N ALA A 483 24.31 8.84 -22.33
CA ALA A 483 24.30 9.67 -21.12
C ALA A 483 23.89 8.93 -19.84
N SER A 484 23.24 7.77 -19.92
CA SER A 484 22.65 7.10 -18.75
C SER A 484 23.62 6.21 -17.99
N ASP A 485 23.63 6.31 -16.66
CA ASP A 485 24.27 5.34 -15.77
C ASP A 485 23.41 4.08 -15.57
N PHE A 486 22.09 4.24 -15.68
CA PHE A 486 21.10 3.17 -15.63
C PHE A 486 20.10 3.38 -16.76
N VAL A 487 19.73 2.32 -17.47
CA VAL A 487 18.65 2.33 -18.47
C VAL A 487 17.55 1.39 -18.01
N SER A 488 16.30 1.86 -17.98
CA SER A 488 15.13 1.07 -17.61
C SER A 488 14.08 1.07 -18.72
N LEU A 489 13.58 -0.12 -19.06
CA LEU A 489 12.64 -0.32 -20.17
C LEU A 489 11.20 -0.38 -19.68
N HIS A 490 10.34 0.44 -20.27
CA HIS A 490 8.91 0.56 -19.96
C HIS A 490 8.04 0.68 -21.23
N ALA A 491 8.62 0.50 -22.42
CA ALA A 491 7.92 0.52 -23.70
C ALA A 491 7.09 -0.76 -23.93
N SER A 492 6.01 -0.64 -24.69
CA SER A 492 5.30 -1.79 -25.24
C SER A 492 6.06 -2.40 -26.43
N VAL A 493 5.79 -3.67 -26.74
CA VAL A 493 6.37 -4.35 -27.91
C VAL A 493 5.51 -4.04 -29.14
N SER A 494 6.19 -3.62 -30.20
CA SER A 494 5.66 -3.34 -31.53
C SER A 494 6.69 -3.78 -32.56
N ASP A 495 6.35 -3.77 -33.84
CA ASP A 495 7.32 -4.05 -34.91
C ASP A 495 8.53 -3.10 -34.87
N GLN A 496 8.36 -1.87 -34.35
CA GLN A 496 9.41 -0.87 -34.23
C GLN A 496 10.24 -1.01 -32.95
N SER A 497 9.69 -1.62 -31.89
CA SER A 497 10.36 -1.76 -30.58
C SER A 497 10.85 -3.18 -30.27
N ARG A 498 10.55 -4.16 -31.14
CA ARG A 498 11.11 -5.51 -31.03
C ARG A 498 12.61 -5.48 -31.33
N GLY A 499 13.42 -5.97 -30.40
CA GLY A 499 14.87 -5.90 -30.47
C GLY A 499 15.41 -4.46 -30.40
N LEU A 500 14.67 -3.53 -29.77
CA LEU A 500 15.05 -2.12 -29.66
C LEU A 500 16.48 -1.94 -29.11
N LEU A 501 16.88 -2.76 -28.13
CA LEU A 501 18.25 -2.83 -27.66
C LEU A 501 18.94 -4.09 -28.20
N GLY A 502 19.58 -3.94 -29.38
CA GLY A 502 20.47 -4.92 -29.97
C GLY A 502 21.93 -4.69 -29.62
N ALA A 503 22.84 -5.39 -30.30
CA ALA A 503 24.28 -5.29 -30.04
C ALA A 503 24.85 -3.86 -30.19
N ARG A 504 24.35 -3.07 -31.16
CA ARG A 504 24.79 -1.69 -31.39
C ARG A 504 24.39 -0.78 -30.24
N GLU A 505 23.14 -0.85 -29.83
CA GLU A 505 22.56 0.00 -28.78
C GLU A 505 23.14 -0.33 -27.41
N LEU A 506 23.30 -1.62 -27.10
CA LEU A 506 23.94 -2.06 -25.86
C LEU A 506 25.40 -1.61 -25.78
N ALA A 507 26.13 -1.57 -26.89
CA ALA A 507 27.49 -1.05 -26.96
C ALA A 507 27.58 0.49 -26.86
N ARG A 508 26.47 1.20 -27.10
CA ARG A 508 26.37 2.66 -26.96
C ARG A 508 26.17 3.10 -25.51
N MET A 509 25.70 2.21 -24.65
CA MET A 509 25.60 2.47 -23.21
C MET A 509 26.97 2.81 -22.62
N LYS A 510 26.98 3.56 -21.51
CA LYS A 510 28.23 3.83 -20.80
C LYS A 510 28.87 2.53 -20.32
N ARG A 511 30.19 2.43 -20.43
CA ARG A 511 30.94 1.36 -19.77
C ARG A 511 30.69 1.41 -18.26
N GLY A 512 30.23 0.31 -17.69
CA GLY A 512 29.81 0.20 -16.28
C GLY A 512 28.37 0.65 -16.00
N ALA A 513 27.55 0.88 -17.03
CA ALA A 513 26.12 1.11 -16.88
C ALA A 513 25.36 -0.17 -16.52
N PHE A 514 24.11 0.01 -16.09
CA PHE A 514 23.19 -1.06 -15.73
C PHE A 514 21.93 -1.02 -16.60
N LEU A 515 21.36 -2.21 -16.87
CA LEU A 515 20.10 -2.34 -17.60
C LEU A 515 19.02 -2.97 -16.70
N VAL A 516 17.81 -2.43 -16.72
CA VAL A 516 16.64 -3.00 -16.06
C VAL A 516 15.53 -3.24 -17.09
N ASN A 517 15.01 -4.46 -17.15
CA ASN A 517 13.86 -4.79 -17.99
C ASN A 517 12.75 -5.43 -17.14
N THR A 518 11.76 -4.62 -16.80
CA THR A 518 10.50 -5.02 -16.15
C THR A 518 9.30 -4.91 -17.12
N ALA A 519 9.58 -4.71 -18.42
CA ALA A 519 8.55 -4.57 -19.45
C ALA A 519 8.31 -5.89 -20.19
N ARG A 520 9.12 -6.19 -21.21
CA ARG A 520 8.98 -7.38 -22.06
C ARG A 520 10.34 -7.82 -22.56
N ALA A 521 10.59 -9.13 -22.60
CA ALA A 521 11.86 -9.69 -23.06
C ALA A 521 12.18 -9.31 -24.51
N ALA A 522 11.17 -9.24 -25.38
CA ALA A 522 11.32 -8.92 -26.80
C ALA A 522 11.89 -7.53 -27.10
N LEU A 523 12.05 -6.64 -26.12
CA LEU A 523 12.69 -5.33 -26.29
C LEU A 523 14.23 -5.42 -26.37
N VAL A 524 14.82 -6.52 -25.91
CA VAL A 524 16.28 -6.68 -25.79
C VAL A 524 16.71 -7.97 -26.47
N ASP A 525 17.83 -7.91 -27.19
CA ASP A 525 18.53 -9.11 -27.64
C ASP A 525 19.26 -9.75 -26.45
N GLU A 526 18.71 -10.85 -25.91
CA GLU A 526 19.24 -11.57 -24.75
C GLU A 526 20.66 -12.13 -25.00
N VAL A 527 21.00 -12.48 -26.24
CA VAL A 527 22.32 -12.99 -26.60
C VAL A 527 23.33 -11.85 -26.56
N ALA A 528 23.03 -10.73 -27.21
CA ALA A 528 23.88 -9.55 -27.18
C ALA A 528 24.06 -9.00 -25.75
N LEU A 529 22.99 -9.02 -24.94
CA LEU A 529 23.06 -8.64 -23.53
C LEU A 529 24.02 -9.54 -22.74
N ALA A 530 23.92 -10.86 -22.92
CA ALA A 530 24.81 -11.81 -22.26
C ALA A 530 26.28 -11.57 -22.63
N GLU A 531 26.56 -11.26 -23.89
CA GLU A 531 27.92 -10.92 -24.35
C GLU A 531 28.46 -9.64 -23.69
N GLN A 532 27.67 -8.57 -23.64
CA GLN A 532 28.09 -7.30 -23.02
C GLN A 532 28.31 -7.41 -21.51
N LEU A 533 27.51 -8.25 -20.83
CA LEU A 533 27.67 -8.55 -19.41
C LEU A 533 28.91 -9.40 -19.14
N LYS A 534 29.16 -10.44 -19.96
CA LYS A 534 30.38 -11.29 -19.87
C LYS A 534 31.65 -10.48 -20.15
N ALA A 535 31.61 -9.56 -21.12
CA ALA A 535 32.72 -8.68 -21.45
C ALA A 535 32.99 -7.60 -20.38
N GLY A 536 32.10 -7.45 -19.39
CA GLY A 536 32.17 -6.41 -18.36
C GLY A 536 32.01 -4.99 -18.92
N HIS A 537 31.41 -4.86 -20.12
CA HIS A 537 31.03 -3.55 -20.65
C HIS A 537 29.84 -3.00 -19.84
N LEU A 538 28.81 -3.82 -19.62
CA LEU A 538 27.74 -3.53 -18.66
C LEU A 538 28.11 -4.10 -17.29
N ALA A 539 27.86 -3.30 -16.24
CA ALA A 539 28.16 -3.71 -14.87
C ALA A 539 27.17 -4.74 -14.32
N GLY A 540 25.94 -4.76 -14.85
CA GLY A 540 24.92 -5.75 -14.48
C GLY A 540 23.57 -5.48 -15.15
N ALA A 541 22.66 -6.44 -15.02
CA ALA A 541 21.29 -6.31 -15.51
C ALA A 541 20.27 -6.92 -14.53
N ALA A 542 19.04 -6.39 -14.51
CA ALA A 542 17.93 -6.99 -13.78
C ALA A 542 16.75 -7.24 -14.72
N LEU A 543 16.21 -8.46 -14.71
CA LEU A 543 15.25 -8.95 -15.68
C LEU A 543 14.06 -9.60 -14.95
N ASP A 544 12.85 -9.12 -15.22
CA ASP A 544 11.61 -9.75 -14.74
C ASP A 544 10.88 -10.51 -15.86
N ALA A 545 11.28 -10.37 -17.13
CA ALA A 545 10.67 -11.04 -18.26
C ALA A 545 11.72 -11.74 -19.13
N PHE A 546 11.38 -12.91 -19.67
CA PHE A 546 12.26 -13.73 -20.51
C PHE A 546 11.59 -14.14 -21.82
N SER A 547 12.39 -14.39 -22.87
CA SER A 547 11.88 -14.82 -24.18
C SER A 547 11.10 -16.15 -24.11
N VAL A 548 11.48 -17.02 -23.17
CA VAL A 548 10.76 -18.23 -22.78
C VAL A 548 10.54 -18.18 -21.28
N GLU A 549 9.30 -18.37 -20.82
CA GLU A 549 8.96 -18.37 -19.39
C GLU A 549 8.34 -19.71 -18.96
N PRO A 550 8.95 -20.40 -17.96
CA PRO A 550 10.22 -20.07 -17.30
C PRO A 550 11.45 -20.32 -18.21
N PRO A 551 12.54 -19.55 -18.09
CA PRO A 551 13.71 -19.63 -18.99
C PRO A 551 14.58 -20.90 -18.83
N GLY A 552 14.26 -21.78 -17.88
CA GLY A 552 15.10 -22.93 -17.51
C GLY A 552 16.28 -22.51 -16.62
N ALA A 553 16.75 -23.41 -15.76
CA ALA A 553 17.84 -23.10 -14.81
C ALA A 553 19.22 -22.95 -15.48
N ASP A 554 19.37 -23.47 -16.69
CA ASP A 554 20.58 -23.44 -17.53
C ASP A 554 20.63 -22.22 -18.46
N HIS A 555 19.67 -21.30 -18.36
CA HIS A 555 19.63 -20.10 -19.18
C HIS A 555 20.92 -19.27 -19.02
N PRO A 556 21.60 -18.85 -20.12
CA PRO A 556 22.91 -18.21 -20.05
C PRO A 556 22.97 -16.96 -19.17
N LEU A 557 21.89 -16.17 -19.12
CA LEU A 557 21.80 -14.97 -18.28
C LEU A 557 21.71 -15.31 -16.79
N LEU A 558 21.09 -16.43 -16.40
CA LEU A 558 20.95 -16.83 -14.99
C LEU A 558 22.27 -17.34 -14.39
N ALA A 559 23.20 -17.79 -15.24
CA ALA A 559 24.54 -18.19 -14.81
C ALA A 559 25.47 -17.01 -14.50
N LEU A 560 25.08 -15.78 -14.84
CA LEU A 560 25.94 -14.60 -14.68
C LEU A 560 25.76 -13.97 -13.28
N PRO A 561 26.85 -13.75 -12.51
CA PRO A 561 26.76 -13.26 -11.14
C PRO A 561 26.34 -11.77 -11.04
N ASN A 562 26.34 -11.06 -12.17
CA ASN A 562 25.90 -9.67 -12.29
C ASN A 562 24.49 -9.54 -12.91
N VAL A 563 23.71 -10.62 -12.92
CA VAL A 563 22.31 -10.62 -13.34
C VAL A 563 21.40 -10.88 -12.14
N ILE A 564 20.35 -10.08 -12.02
CA ILE A 564 19.23 -10.30 -11.10
C ILE A 564 18.05 -10.75 -11.94
N ALA A 565 17.39 -11.83 -11.54
CA ALA A 565 16.26 -12.38 -12.28
C ALA A 565 15.10 -12.70 -11.36
N THR A 566 13.89 -12.42 -11.81
CA THR A 566 12.64 -12.81 -11.15
C THR A 566 11.66 -13.44 -12.14
N PRO A 567 10.78 -14.34 -11.69
CA PRO A 567 9.86 -15.06 -12.56
C PRO A 567 8.60 -14.24 -12.86
N HIS A 568 8.74 -13.06 -13.50
CA HIS A 568 7.62 -12.22 -13.93
C HIS A 568 6.66 -11.80 -12.80
N ILE A 569 7.24 -11.28 -11.71
CA ILE A 569 6.50 -10.94 -10.50
C ILE A 569 6.12 -9.46 -10.41
N GLY A 570 6.53 -8.61 -11.35
CA GLY A 570 6.37 -7.16 -11.27
C GLY A 570 4.93 -6.69 -11.04
N GLY A 571 3.95 -7.42 -11.59
CA GLY A 571 2.53 -7.12 -11.38
C GLY A 571 1.85 -7.90 -10.25
N ASN A 572 2.55 -8.76 -9.52
CA ASN A 572 1.97 -9.72 -8.58
C ASN A 572 2.07 -9.24 -7.13
N THR A 573 1.29 -8.21 -6.77
CA THR A 573 1.16 -7.73 -5.38
C THR A 573 -0.31 -7.79 -4.91
N ALA A 574 -0.53 -7.73 -3.60
CA ALA A 574 -1.87 -7.81 -3.01
C ALA A 574 -2.78 -6.64 -3.43
N GLU A 575 -2.21 -5.46 -3.61
CA GLU A 575 -2.91 -4.21 -3.94
C GLU A 575 -3.46 -4.21 -5.37
N VAL A 576 -2.84 -4.99 -6.26
CA VAL A 576 -3.24 -5.02 -7.68
C VAL A 576 -4.66 -5.56 -7.87
N ALA A 577 -5.11 -6.48 -7.01
CA ALA A 577 -6.50 -6.95 -6.98
C ALA A 577 -7.49 -5.80 -6.72
N ALA A 578 -7.14 -4.90 -5.78
CA ALA A 578 -7.95 -3.73 -5.48
C ALA A 578 -7.91 -2.69 -6.62
N HIS A 579 -6.75 -2.47 -7.24
CA HIS A 579 -6.63 -1.54 -8.37
C HIS A 579 -7.49 -1.96 -9.56
N GLN A 580 -7.42 -3.24 -9.96
CA GLN A 580 -8.20 -3.76 -11.08
C GLN A 580 -9.69 -3.81 -10.76
N GLY A 581 -10.05 -4.22 -9.55
CA GLY A 581 -11.44 -4.24 -9.09
C GLY A 581 -12.09 -2.86 -9.13
N ARG A 582 -11.39 -1.82 -8.65
CA ARG A 582 -11.87 -0.43 -8.70
C ARG A 582 -12.12 0.05 -10.13
N ILE A 583 -11.20 -0.25 -11.06
CA ILE A 583 -11.35 0.15 -12.47
C ILE A 583 -12.53 -0.57 -13.11
N ILE A 584 -12.57 -1.91 -13.02
CA ILE A 584 -13.61 -2.71 -13.65
C ILE A 584 -15.00 -2.42 -13.06
N ALA A 585 -15.12 -2.26 -11.74
CA ALA A 585 -16.39 -1.91 -11.11
C ALA A 585 -16.91 -0.54 -11.59
N ALA A 586 -16.02 0.44 -11.77
CA ALA A 586 -16.39 1.75 -12.30
C ALA A 586 -16.86 1.67 -13.77
N GLU A 587 -16.15 0.92 -14.61
CA GLU A 587 -16.52 0.73 -16.01
C GLU A 587 -17.86 -0.01 -16.16
N LEU A 588 -18.06 -1.11 -15.42
CA LEU A 588 -19.35 -1.82 -15.42
C LEU A 588 -20.49 -0.95 -14.90
N ALA A 589 -20.26 -0.12 -13.87
CA ALA A 589 -21.26 0.81 -13.38
C ALA A 589 -21.64 1.90 -14.41
N ARG A 590 -20.72 2.32 -15.29
CA ARG A 590 -21.04 3.19 -16.44
C ARG A 590 -21.92 2.44 -17.44
N MET A 591 -21.53 1.22 -17.81
CA MET A 591 -22.26 0.43 -18.81
C MET A 591 -23.68 0.08 -18.36
N VAL A 592 -23.89 -0.28 -17.08
CA VAL A 592 -25.23 -0.54 -16.51
C VAL A 592 -26.10 0.72 -16.53
N ARG A 593 -25.50 1.92 -16.46
CA ARG A 593 -26.20 3.21 -16.61
C ARG A 593 -26.47 3.60 -18.07
N GLY A 594 -26.08 2.76 -19.03
CA GLY A 594 -26.16 3.09 -20.46
C GLY A 594 -25.14 4.15 -20.89
N GLU A 595 -24.15 4.44 -20.06
CA GLU A 595 -23.05 5.33 -20.38
C GLU A 595 -21.96 4.57 -21.15
N ARG A 596 -21.21 5.31 -21.96
CA ARG A 596 -20.06 4.75 -22.68
C ARG A 596 -18.91 4.46 -21.67
N PRO A 597 -18.31 3.26 -21.69
CA PRO A 597 -17.12 2.97 -20.90
C PRO A 597 -15.91 3.78 -21.42
N ASP A 598 -15.03 4.19 -20.52
CA ASP A 598 -13.78 4.90 -20.82
C ASP A 598 -12.70 3.91 -21.30
N HIS A 599 -12.79 2.64 -20.91
CA HIS A 599 -11.76 1.62 -21.13
C HIS A 599 -12.31 0.41 -21.87
N VAL A 600 -12.56 0.57 -23.18
CA VAL A 600 -13.00 -0.51 -24.09
C VAL A 600 -11.93 -0.78 -25.15
N LEU A 601 -11.62 -2.06 -25.40
CA LEU A 601 -10.58 -2.44 -26.36
C LEU A 601 -11.00 -2.24 -27.81
N ASP A 602 -12.28 -2.48 -28.13
CA ASP A 602 -12.84 -2.26 -29.46
C ASP A 602 -14.16 -1.47 -29.37
N PRO A 603 -14.14 -0.16 -29.69
CA PRO A 603 -15.34 0.68 -29.67
C PRO A 603 -16.44 0.24 -30.64
N ASP A 604 -16.13 -0.55 -31.69
CA ASP A 604 -17.15 -0.98 -32.64
C ASP A 604 -18.15 -1.96 -32.02
N ALA A 605 -17.73 -2.71 -30.99
CA ALA A 605 -18.61 -3.55 -30.20
C ALA A 605 -19.72 -2.76 -29.50
N LEU A 606 -19.55 -1.45 -29.28
CA LEU A 606 -20.53 -0.60 -28.60
C LEU A 606 -21.64 -0.05 -29.51
N ARG A 607 -21.49 -0.10 -30.84
CA ARG A 607 -22.41 0.60 -31.78
C ARG A 607 -23.87 0.17 -31.64
N ASN A 608 -24.11 -1.10 -31.29
CA ASN A 608 -25.44 -1.67 -31.09
C ASN A 608 -25.57 -2.39 -29.73
N PHE A 609 -24.67 -2.09 -28.79
CA PHE A 609 -24.66 -2.75 -27.49
C PHE A 609 -25.82 -2.27 -26.62
N ALA A 610 -26.55 -3.22 -26.05
CA ALA A 610 -27.51 -3.00 -24.99
C ALA A 610 -27.51 -4.22 -24.06
N LEU A 611 -27.33 -4.00 -22.77
CA LEU A 611 -27.24 -5.07 -21.78
C LEU A 611 -28.55 -5.86 -21.65
N ASP A 612 -29.69 -5.20 -21.89
CA ASP A 612 -31.06 -5.72 -21.78
C ASP A 612 -31.58 -6.38 -23.07
N ARG A 613 -30.77 -6.48 -24.12
CA ARG A 613 -31.16 -7.07 -25.41
C ARG A 613 -30.30 -8.28 -25.76
N PRO A 614 -30.82 -9.24 -26.55
CA PRO A 614 -30.00 -10.30 -27.12
C PRO A 614 -28.87 -9.73 -27.95
N ARG A 615 -27.67 -10.29 -27.81
CA ARG A 615 -26.53 -9.92 -28.67
C ARG A 615 -26.75 -10.40 -30.12
N PRO A 616 -26.22 -9.70 -31.12
CA PRO A 616 -26.29 -10.16 -32.51
C PRO A 616 -25.48 -11.44 -32.73
N LEU A 617 -25.92 -12.27 -33.68
CA LEU A 617 -25.14 -13.41 -34.15
C LEU A 617 -24.33 -13.01 -35.40
N PRO A 618 -23.02 -13.33 -35.49
CA PRO A 618 -22.24 -13.09 -36.68
C PRO A 618 -22.78 -13.90 -37.87
N ALA A 619 -22.62 -13.38 -39.08
CA ALA A 619 -22.91 -14.16 -40.29
C ALA A 619 -21.98 -15.39 -40.39
N ALA A 620 -22.50 -16.51 -40.90
CA ALA A 620 -21.76 -17.78 -40.96
C ALA A 620 -20.37 -17.68 -41.64
N GLY A 621 -20.23 -16.81 -42.65
CA GLY A 621 -18.94 -16.56 -43.33
C GLY A 621 -17.92 -15.80 -42.46
N ALA A 622 -18.36 -14.95 -41.52
CA ALA A 622 -17.49 -14.24 -40.60
C ALA A 622 -16.93 -15.17 -39.50
N LEU A 623 -17.75 -16.12 -39.02
CA LEU A 623 -17.33 -17.16 -38.07
C LEU A 623 -16.26 -18.08 -38.65
N ALA A 624 -16.43 -18.52 -39.90
CA ALA A 624 -15.44 -19.35 -40.58
C ALA A 624 -14.08 -18.62 -40.76
N ALA A 625 -14.11 -17.31 -41.03
CA ALA A 625 -12.90 -16.49 -41.15
C ALA A 625 -12.19 -16.27 -39.79
N LEU A 626 -12.95 -16.20 -38.69
CA LEU A 626 -12.40 -16.06 -37.33
C LEU A 626 -11.82 -17.38 -36.80
N ALA A 627 -12.46 -18.52 -37.09
CA ALA A 627 -11.99 -19.85 -36.68
C ALA A 627 -10.63 -20.26 -37.30
N GLY A 628 -10.23 -19.62 -38.41
CA GLY A 628 -8.93 -19.84 -39.05
C GLY A 628 -7.77 -18.99 -38.52
N ARG A 629 -8.01 -18.10 -37.55
CA ARG A 629 -6.98 -17.22 -36.95
C ARG A 629 -6.31 -17.88 -35.75
N GLN A 630 -5.14 -17.37 -35.37
CA GLN A 630 -4.49 -17.74 -34.11
C GLN A 630 -5.39 -17.33 -32.94
N GLY A 631 -5.75 -18.29 -32.09
CA GLY A 631 -6.67 -18.09 -30.97
C GLY A 631 -6.06 -17.31 -29.79
N PRO A 632 -6.88 -16.99 -28.77
CA PRO A 632 -6.43 -16.34 -27.54
C PRO A 632 -5.48 -17.24 -26.74
N ALA A 633 -4.63 -16.62 -25.91
CA ALA A 633 -3.57 -17.31 -25.19
C ALA A 633 -3.55 -16.94 -23.69
N VAL A 634 -3.01 -17.81 -22.84
CA VAL A 634 -2.96 -17.57 -21.38
C VAL A 634 -1.96 -16.45 -21.05
N SER A 635 -0.92 -16.30 -21.87
CA SER A 635 0.10 -15.27 -21.72
C SER A 635 0.52 -14.65 -23.06
N ASP A 636 1.09 -13.44 -23.00
CA ASP A 636 1.62 -12.71 -24.15
C ASP A 636 2.69 -13.51 -24.90
N LEU A 637 3.49 -14.32 -24.19
CA LEU A 637 4.56 -15.15 -24.77
C LEU A 637 4.06 -16.31 -25.62
N GLN A 638 2.92 -16.91 -25.25
CA GLN A 638 2.30 -17.97 -26.04
C GLN A 638 1.75 -17.45 -27.37
N ARG A 639 1.37 -16.17 -27.43
CA ARG A 639 0.93 -15.50 -28.66
C ARG A 639 2.09 -15.25 -29.62
N ASP A 640 3.26 -14.92 -29.10
CA ASP A 640 4.42 -14.45 -29.86
C ASP A 640 5.43 -15.56 -30.30
N ALA A 641 5.18 -16.83 -29.96
CA ALA A 641 6.12 -17.92 -30.23
C ALA A 641 6.23 -18.33 -31.73
N PRO A 642 7.43 -18.36 -32.34
CA PRO A 642 7.63 -18.85 -33.70
C PRO A 642 7.65 -20.39 -33.79
N SER A 643 7.16 -20.93 -34.91
CA SER A 643 7.09 -22.37 -35.20
C SER A 643 8.41 -22.93 -35.80
N SER A 644 9.33 -23.49 -34.99
CA SER A 644 10.29 -24.56 -35.41
C SER A 644 11.28 -24.99 -34.31
N VAL A 645 11.65 -26.29 -34.31
CA VAL A 645 12.52 -27.02 -33.36
C VAL A 645 13.94 -27.17 -33.90
N GLY A 646 14.96 -27.04 -33.04
CA GLY A 646 16.35 -27.48 -33.29
C GLY A 646 16.95 -28.15 -32.05
N THR A 647 17.40 -29.39 -32.21
CA THR A 647 17.92 -30.30 -31.17
C THR A 647 19.43 -30.15 -30.94
N GLY A 648 19.87 -30.11 -29.67
CA GLY A 648 21.28 -30.27 -29.29
C GLY A 648 21.40 -30.97 -27.93
N SER A 649 22.03 -32.15 -27.89
CA SER A 649 22.23 -33.00 -26.71
C SER A 649 23.56 -32.70 -26.01
N ALA A 650 23.57 -32.61 -24.68
CA ALA A 650 24.77 -32.65 -23.85
C ALA A 650 24.82 -33.99 -23.09
N GLY A 651 25.95 -34.71 -23.21
CA GLY A 651 26.18 -36.00 -22.56
C GLY A 651 26.66 -35.90 -21.11
N ALA A 652 26.41 -36.95 -20.33
CA ALA A 652 26.90 -37.13 -18.96
C ALA A 652 27.65 -38.48 -18.83
N ALA A 653 28.73 -38.50 -18.02
CA ALA A 653 29.51 -39.68 -17.65
C ALA A 653 29.16 -40.15 -16.22
N PRO A 654 29.30 -41.44 -15.88
CA PRO A 654 28.84 -41.99 -14.60
C PRO A 654 29.95 -42.09 -13.54
N THR A 655 29.56 -41.98 -12.27
CA THR A 655 30.32 -42.46 -11.10
C THR A 655 29.37 -43.25 -10.22
N SER A 656 29.52 -44.58 -10.09
CA SER A 656 28.67 -45.42 -9.22
C SER A 656 29.52 -46.15 -8.18
N GLY A 657 29.22 -45.90 -6.89
CA GLY A 657 29.54 -46.83 -5.80
C GLY A 657 28.44 -47.89 -5.64
N GLU A 658 28.67 -48.88 -4.77
CA GLU A 658 27.82 -50.06 -4.53
C GLU A 658 26.32 -49.71 -4.29
N THR A 659 26.05 -48.60 -3.60
CA THR A 659 24.69 -48.04 -3.37
C THR A 659 23.98 -47.66 -4.68
N GLY A 660 24.69 -47.03 -5.62
CA GLY A 660 24.14 -46.61 -6.92
C GLY A 660 23.85 -47.79 -7.84
N GLU A 661 24.73 -48.80 -7.86
CA GLU A 661 24.53 -50.03 -8.65
C GLU A 661 23.35 -50.87 -8.15
N LYS A 662 23.10 -50.86 -6.85
CA LYS A 662 21.94 -51.54 -6.26
C LYS A 662 20.64 -50.80 -6.59
N PHE A 663 20.65 -49.47 -6.58
CA PHE A 663 19.51 -48.65 -7.00
C PHE A 663 19.17 -48.83 -8.49
N ALA A 664 20.18 -48.91 -9.36
CA ALA A 664 19.98 -49.19 -10.79
C ALA A 664 19.25 -50.52 -11.02
N ARG A 665 19.61 -51.58 -10.27
CA ARG A 665 18.92 -52.89 -10.31
C ARG A 665 17.47 -52.82 -9.85
N ILE A 666 17.15 -51.97 -8.87
CA ILE A 666 15.76 -51.73 -8.44
C ILE A 666 14.95 -51.07 -9.56
N LEU A 667 15.50 -50.06 -10.24
CA LEU A 667 14.83 -49.39 -11.37
C LEU A 667 14.60 -50.31 -12.56
N GLN A 668 15.54 -51.22 -12.81
CA GLN A 668 15.40 -52.26 -13.83
C GLN A 668 14.22 -53.19 -13.50
N ALA A 669 14.22 -53.76 -12.30
CA ALA A 669 13.15 -54.65 -11.84
C ALA A 669 11.79 -53.95 -11.81
N PHE A 670 11.75 -52.68 -11.39
CA PHE A 670 10.54 -51.86 -11.38
C PHE A 670 9.98 -51.63 -12.79
N SER A 671 10.84 -51.26 -13.74
CA SER A 671 10.45 -51.03 -15.13
C SER A 671 9.87 -52.29 -15.78
N GLU A 672 10.49 -53.45 -15.57
CA GLU A 672 9.98 -54.73 -16.09
C GLU A 672 8.63 -55.13 -15.48
N GLN A 673 8.42 -54.86 -14.20
CA GLN A 673 7.16 -55.14 -13.51
C GLN A 673 6.02 -54.26 -14.02
N ILE A 674 6.27 -52.96 -14.28
CA ILE A 674 5.26 -52.05 -14.87
C ILE A 674 4.75 -52.58 -16.22
N GLY A 675 5.65 -53.05 -17.09
CA GLY A 675 5.28 -53.54 -18.41
C GLY A 675 4.42 -54.81 -18.39
N ARG A 676 4.42 -55.57 -17.29
CA ARG A 676 3.69 -56.85 -17.13
C ARG A 676 2.45 -56.74 -16.23
N ASP A 677 2.20 -55.59 -15.60
CA ASP A 677 1.11 -55.44 -14.63
C ASP A 677 -0.25 -55.27 -15.31
N GLY A 678 -1.19 -56.17 -14.98
CA GLY A 678 -2.53 -56.18 -15.56
C GLY A 678 -3.39 -54.96 -15.20
N ARG A 679 -3.16 -54.30 -14.06
CA ARG A 679 -3.93 -53.10 -13.65
C ARG A 679 -3.44 -51.86 -14.38
N VAL A 680 -2.13 -51.70 -14.50
CA VAL A 680 -1.54 -50.61 -15.31
C VAL A 680 -1.95 -50.76 -16.79
N ARG A 681 -2.02 -52.00 -17.30
CA ARG A 681 -2.49 -52.27 -18.67
C ARG A 681 -3.97 -51.94 -18.89
N ALA A 682 -4.84 -52.25 -17.93
CA ALA A 682 -6.24 -51.87 -17.98
C ALA A 682 -6.41 -50.35 -17.96
N PHE A 683 -5.65 -49.64 -17.11
CA PHE A 683 -5.66 -48.18 -17.06
C PHE A 683 -5.15 -47.54 -18.36
N ALA A 684 -4.20 -48.18 -19.06
CA ALA A 684 -3.67 -47.68 -20.32
C ALA A 684 -4.67 -47.66 -21.49
N ALA A 685 -5.86 -48.25 -21.36
CA ALA A 685 -6.88 -48.33 -22.42
C ALA A 685 -7.29 -46.94 -22.95
N ASP A 686 -7.44 -45.96 -22.05
CA ASP A 686 -7.94 -44.61 -22.36
C ASP A 686 -6.83 -43.54 -22.31
N GLN A 687 -5.55 -43.94 -22.28
CA GLN A 687 -4.42 -43.05 -22.09
C GLN A 687 -3.56 -42.94 -23.37
N ASP A 688 -2.99 -41.75 -23.57
CA ASP A 688 -1.96 -41.48 -24.58
C ASP A 688 -0.89 -40.54 -23.98
N VAL A 689 0.00 -41.14 -23.19
CA VAL A 689 1.05 -40.42 -22.45
C VAL A 689 2.32 -41.27 -22.33
N THR A 690 3.46 -40.62 -22.55
CA THR A 690 4.81 -41.12 -22.23
C THR A 690 5.32 -40.36 -21.02
N LEU A 691 5.62 -41.09 -19.95
CA LEU A 691 6.18 -40.58 -18.70
C LEU A 691 7.69 -40.88 -18.70
N HIS A 692 8.50 -39.84 -18.64
CA HIS A 692 9.97 -39.94 -18.62
C HIS A 692 10.51 -39.48 -17.26
N PHE A 693 11.42 -40.25 -16.65
CA PHE A 693 12.03 -39.97 -15.37
C PHE A 693 13.54 -39.86 -15.51
N VAL A 694 14.11 -38.75 -15.07
CA VAL A 694 15.54 -38.45 -15.09
C VAL A 694 16.05 -38.32 -13.66
N ILE A 695 16.95 -39.20 -13.25
CA ILE A 695 17.54 -39.25 -11.90
C ILE A 695 18.87 -38.50 -11.94
N SER A 696 18.79 -37.24 -11.55
CA SER A 696 19.80 -36.20 -11.81
C SER A 696 21.15 -36.39 -11.13
N ASP A 697 21.19 -37.10 -10.00
CA ASP A 697 22.38 -37.34 -9.17
C ASP A 697 23.09 -38.67 -9.48
N LEU A 698 22.40 -39.63 -10.11
CA LEU A 698 22.98 -40.93 -10.51
C LEU A 698 23.13 -41.10 -12.02
N GLY A 699 22.59 -40.18 -12.83
CA GLY A 699 22.65 -40.26 -14.29
C GLY A 699 21.85 -41.42 -14.88
N HIS A 700 20.87 -41.94 -14.12
CA HIS A 700 19.94 -42.95 -14.60
C HIS A 700 18.66 -42.31 -15.12
N GLU A 701 18.05 -42.92 -16.12
CA GLU A 701 16.78 -42.50 -16.67
C GLU A 701 15.94 -43.73 -17.01
N PHE A 702 14.62 -43.59 -16.96
CA PHE A 702 13.70 -44.63 -17.36
C PHE A 702 12.37 -44.02 -17.81
N PHE A 703 11.61 -44.76 -18.60
CA PHE A 703 10.30 -44.32 -19.06
C PHE A 703 9.28 -45.44 -18.98
N PHE A 704 8.01 -45.04 -19.01
CA PHE A 704 6.94 -45.93 -19.42
C PHE A 704 5.87 -45.15 -20.17
N ARG A 705 5.29 -45.83 -21.16
CA ARG A 705 4.35 -45.28 -22.13
C ARG A 705 3.06 -46.07 -22.08
N LEU A 706 1.96 -45.33 -21.99
CA LEU A 706 0.60 -45.83 -21.92
C LEU A 706 -0.11 -45.37 -23.19
N ARG A 707 -0.41 -46.31 -24.09
CA ARG A 707 -1.09 -46.02 -25.35
C ARG A 707 -2.12 -47.08 -25.67
N ARG A 708 -3.40 -46.70 -25.62
CA ARG A 708 -4.53 -47.51 -26.13
C ARG A 708 -4.49 -48.98 -25.69
N GLY A 709 -4.24 -49.22 -24.41
CA GLY A 709 -4.20 -50.56 -23.79
C GLY A 709 -2.84 -51.27 -23.88
N THR A 710 -1.81 -50.60 -24.40
CA THR A 710 -0.42 -51.09 -24.42
C THR A 710 0.42 -50.31 -23.41
N VAL A 711 1.21 -51.04 -22.62
CA VAL A 711 2.20 -50.50 -21.69
C VAL A 711 3.57 -50.93 -22.17
N SER A 712 4.45 -49.97 -22.44
CA SER A 712 5.87 -50.24 -22.74
C SER A 712 6.74 -49.45 -21.78
N SER A 713 7.74 -50.08 -21.18
CA SER A 713 8.66 -49.48 -20.21
C SER A 713 10.09 -49.85 -20.55
N GLY A 714 11.05 -49.00 -20.18
CA GLY A 714 12.46 -49.22 -20.44
C GLY A 714 13.37 -48.33 -19.60
N LEU A 715 14.60 -48.78 -19.38
CA LEU A 715 15.69 -47.93 -18.90
C LEU A 715 16.26 -47.13 -20.07
N GLY A 716 16.61 -45.87 -19.85
CA GLY A 716 16.97 -44.92 -20.91
C GLY A 716 15.88 -43.90 -21.18
N ALA A 717 16.17 -42.98 -22.10
CA ALA A 717 15.21 -42.05 -22.66
C ALA A 717 14.19 -42.75 -23.59
N PRO A 718 12.94 -42.29 -23.67
CA PRO A 718 11.95 -42.83 -24.60
C PRO A 718 12.25 -42.45 -26.06
N ASP A 719 11.85 -43.31 -27.00
CA ASP A 719 11.86 -42.98 -28.42
C ASP A 719 10.83 -41.88 -28.73
N GLY A 720 11.28 -40.67 -29.07
CA GLY A 720 10.45 -39.50 -29.34
C GLY A 720 10.24 -38.60 -28.11
N ARG A 721 9.64 -37.41 -28.32
CA ARG A 721 9.45 -36.42 -27.23
C ARG A 721 8.43 -36.93 -26.20
N PRO A 722 8.78 -37.03 -24.90
CA PRO A 722 7.82 -37.41 -23.88
C PRO A 722 6.80 -36.30 -23.66
N GLU A 723 5.54 -36.67 -23.46
CA GLU A 723 4.49 -35.72 -23.11
C GLU A 723 4.66 -35.16 -21.69
N VAL A 724 5.33 -35.93 -20.81
CA VAL A 724 5.60 -35.58 -19.42
C VAL A 724 6.99 -36.09 -19.03
N GLN A 725 7.82 -35.20 -18.50
CA GLN A 725 9.15 -35.50 -18.00
C GLN A 725 9.32 -34.99 -16.55
N LEU A 726 9.83 -35.87 -15.69
CA LEU A 726 10.13 -35.61 -14.30
C LEU A 726 11.63 -35.73 -14.08
N ARG A 727 12.23 -34.71 -13.47
CA ARG A 727 13.63 -34.73 -13.07
C ARG A 727 13.73 -34.60 -11.55
N LEU A 728 14.44 -35.53 -10.92
CA LEU A 728 14.55 -35.61 -9.46
C LEU A 728 15.83 -36.31 -9.04
N LYS A 729 16.15 -36.28 -7.74
CA LYS A 729 17.24 -37.06 -7.14
C LYS A 729 16.79 -38.49 -6.78
N ALA A 730 17.75 -39.39 -6.59
CA ALA A 730 17.50 -40.80 -6.30
C ALA A 730 16.77 -41.01 -4.97
N ASP A 731 17.15 -40.26 -3.93
CA ASP A 731 16.51 -40.27 -2.61
C ASP A 731 15.06 -39.75 -2.65
N VAL A 732 14.79 -38.75 -3.49
CA VAL A 732 13.45 -38.19 -3.72
C VAL A 732 12.56 -39.19 -4.46
N LEU A 733 13.07 -39.87 -5.50
CA LEU A 733 12.34 -40.91 -6.23
C LEU A 733 11.99 -42.07 -5.30
N ASP A 734 12.97 -42.54 -4.54
CA ASP A 734 12.81 -43.62 -3.57
C ASP A 734 11.80 -43.24 -2.48
N GLY A 735 11.91 -42.03 -1.95
CA GLY A 735 10.98 -41.48 -0.96
C GLY A 735 9.55 -41.33 -1.48
N MET A 736 9.36 -40.92 -2.73
CA MET A 736 8.05 -40.77 -3.35
C MET A 736 7.30 -42.09 -3.51
N PHE A 737 8.01 -43.14 -3.95
CA PHE A 737 7.42 -44.47 -4.18
C PHE A 737 7.38 -45.36 -2.94
N THR A 738 8.19 -45.08 -1.91
CA THR A 738 8.07 -45.70 -0.59
C THR A 738 7.08 -44.97 0.32
N GLY A 739 6.73 -43.72 0.00
CA GLY A 739 5.78 -42.89 0.76
C GLY A 739 6.42 -42.10 1.90
N ARG A 740 7.75 -41.99 1.95
CA ARG A 740 8.50 -41.21 2.96
C ARG A 740 8.58 -39.72 2.63
N VAL A 741 8.36 -39.35 1.37
CA VAL A 741 8.50 -37.98 0.88
C VAL A 741 7.19 -37.50 0.26
N ASN A 742 6.79 -36.27 0.61
CA ASN A 742 5.70 -35.58 -0.05
C ASN A 742 6.20 -34.92 -1.35
N PRO A 743 5.68 -35.30 -2.53
CA PRO A 743 6.13 -34.75 -3.80
C PRO A 743 5.93 -33.24 -3.92
N MET A 744 4.88 -32.68 -3.32
CA MET A 744 4.63 -31.23 -3.38
C MET A 744 5.67 -30.43 -2.60
N GLU A 745 6.09 -30.92 -1.44
CA GLU A 745 7.12 -30.27 -0.61
C GLU A 745 8.47 -30.23 -1.34
N LYS A 746 8.83 -31.31 -2.06
CA LYS A 746 10.08 -31.38 -2.84
C LYS A 746 10.05 -30.63 -4.16
N ALA A 747 8.86 -30.44 -4.75
CA ALA A 747 8.68 -29.54 -5.89
C ALA A 747 8.94 -28.08 -5.47
N MET A 748 8.46 -27.68 -4.28
CA MET A 748 8.70 -26.34 -3.73
C MET A 748 10.16 -26.10 -3.33
N SER A 749 10.92 -27.15 -3.02
CA SER A 749 12.36 -27.06 -2.73
C SER A 749 13.26 -27.19 -3.95
N GLY A 750 12.70 -27.38 -5.15
CA GLY A 750 13.45 -27.55 -6.41
C GLY A 750 14.17 -28.90 -6.58
N GLU A 751 13.92 -29.86 -5.69
CA GLU A 751 14.52 -31.21 -5.74
C GLU A 751 13.73 -32.19 -6.63
N LEU A 752 12.53 -31.77 -7.03
CA LEU A 752 11.67 -32.40 -8.04
C LEU A 752 11.23 -31.32 -9.03
N SER A 753 11.49 -31.51 -10.31
CA SER A 753 10.97 -30.64 -11.37
C SER A 753 10.17 -31.44 -12.39
N PHE A 754 9.14 -30.81 -12.92
CA PHE A 754 8.21 -31.36 -13.89
C PHE A 754 8.20 -30.48 -15.14
N THR A 755 8.21 -31.10 -16.32
CA THR A 755 8.10 -30.43 -17.61
C THR A 755 7.20 -31.24 -18.54
N GLY A 756 6.29 -30.59 -19.27
CA GLY A 756 5.38 -31.25 -20.19
C GLY A 756 3.92 -30.83 -20.02
N ASP A 757 3.01 -31.60 -20.63
CA ASP A 757 1.58 -31.36 -20.60
C ASP A 757 1.02 -31.59 -19.18
N ALA A 758 0.58 -30.50 -18.54
CA ALA A 758 0.08 -30.52 -17.16
C ALA A 758 -1.21 -31.35 -17.00
N ALA A 759 -2.05 -31.45 -18.03
CA ALA A 759 -3.24 -32.30 -17.98
C ALA A 759 -2.86 -33.78 -18.01
N LYS A 760 -1.84 -34.13 -18.80
CA LYS A 760 -1.31 -35.50 -18.86
C LYS A 760 -0.50 -35.87 -17.63
N ALA A 761 0.09 -34.90 -16.92
CA ALA A 761 0.78 -35.10 -15.64
C ALA A 761 -0.10 -35.75 -14.56
N MET A 762 -1.41 -35.47 -14.58
CA MET A 762 -2.39 -36.02 -13.64
C MET A 762 -2.52 -37.55 -13.72
N THR A 763 -2.07 -38.16 -14.82
CA THR A 763 -1.94 -39.62 -14.97
C THR A 763 -1.10 -40.25 -13.85
N LEU A 764 -0.07 -39.53 -13.36
CA LEU A 764 0.79 -40.01 -12.27
C LEU A 764 0.06 -40.12 -10.93
N GLN A 765 -0.90 -39.23 -10.66
CA GLN A 765 -1.71 -39.29 -9.44
C GLN A 765 -2.64 -40.50 -9.47
N HIS A 766 -3.25 -40.79 -10.62
CA HIS A 766 -4.12 -41.97 -10.77
C HIS A 766 -3.36 -43.30 -10.69
N LEU A 767 -2.12 -43.36 -11.20
CA LEU A 767 -1.26 -44.55 -11.12
C LEU A 767 -0.43 -44.65 -9.84
N GLN A 768 -0.51 -43.66 -8.94
CA GLN A 768 0.39 -43.55 -7.79
C GLN A 768 0.35 -44.80 -6.89
N ALA A 769 -0.83 -45.37 -6.64
CA ALA A 769 -0.98 -46.55 -5.80
C ALA A 769 -0.37 -47.81 -6.45
N ASP A 770 -0.55 -47.98 -7.77
CA ASP A 770 0.00 -49.11 -8.52
C ASP A 770 1.51 -48.99 -8.67
N LEU A 771 2.04 -47.80 -8.98
CA LEU A 771 3.48 -47.55 -9.06
C LEU A 771 4.17 -47.77 -7.70
N ARG A 772 3.55 -47.34 -6.59
CA ARG A 772 4.07 -47.62 -5.23
C ARG A 772 4.11 -49.11 -4.93
N ARG A 773 3.07 -49.87 -5.31
CA ARG A 773 3.04 -51.34 -5.13
C ARG A 773 4.18 -52.00 -5.89
N LEU A 774 4.33 -51.66 -7.18
CA LEU A 774 5.33 -52.26 -8.06
C LEU A 774 6.75 -51.88 -7.65
N TYR A 775 6.97 -50.62 -7.23
CA TYR A 775 8.29 -50.19 -6.77
C TYR A 775 8.70 -50.87 -5.46
N ARG A 776 7.76 -51.07 -4.52
CA ARG A 776 8.04 -51.86 -3.30
C ARG A 776 8.36 -53.31 -3.61
N ALA A 777 7.61 -53.96 -4.50
CA ALA A 777 7.89 -55.33 -4.92
C ALA A 777 9.27 -55.45 -5.60
N ALA A 778 9.67 -54.47 -6.41
CA ALA A 778 11.02 -54.40 -6.99
C ALA A 778 12.11 -54.20 -5.91
N ARG A 779 11.86 -53.34 -4.92
CA ARG A 779 12.76 -53.12 -3.78
C ARG A 779 12.91 -54.36 -2.90
N ASP A 780 11.84 -55.08 -2.63
CA ASP A 780 11.85 -56.30 -1.81
C ASP A 780 12.62 -57.44 -2.51
N ALA A 781 12.54 -57.52 -3.84
CA ALA A 781 13.25 -58.52 -4.64
C ALA A 781 14.77 -58.25 -4.77
N VAL A 782 15.18 -56.98 -4.80
CA VAL A 782 16.60 -56.58 -4.99
C VAL A 782 17.31 -56.25 -3.67
N GLY A 783 16.56 -55.86 -2.63
CA GLY A 783 17.03 -55.44 -1.31
C GLY A 783 17.28 -53.93 -1.21
N ASP A 784 17.28 -53.40 0.03
CA ASP A 784 17.40 -51.95 0.32
C ASP A 784 18.67 -51.32 -0.32
N PRO A 785 18.54 -50.21 -1.08
CA PRO A 785 19.68 -49.57 -1.73
C PRO A 785 20.67 -48.90 -0.76
N GLY A 786 20.29 -48.62 0.49
CA GLY A 786 21.13 -47.88 1.47
C GLY A 786 20.86 -46.37 1.50
N ASP A 787 21.79 -45.58 2.04
CA ASP A 787 21.63 -44.12 2.15
C ASP A 787 21.93 -43.41 0.82
N LEU A 788 20.87 -43.14 0.06
CA LEU A 788 20.92 -42.43 -1.23
C LEU A 788 21.26 -40.93 -1.08
N ALA A 789 21.08 -40.33 0.11
CA ALA A 789 21.32 -38.90 0.34
C ALA A 789 22.81 -38.57 0.61
N ALA A 790 23.63 -39.58 0.92
CA ALA A 790 25.07 -39.43 1.19
C ALA A 790 25.93 -39.33 -0.07
N ILE A 791 25.35 -39.56 -1.25
CA ILE A 791 26.07 -39.53 -2.53
C ILE A 791 26.27 -38.06 -2.94
N GLY A 792 27.47 -37.49 -2.67
CA GLY A 792 27.93 -36.23 -3.30
C GLY A 792 28.36 -35.03 -2.43
N ARG A 793 28.67 -35.16 -1.14
CA ARG A 793 29.13 -34.01 -0.31
C ARG A 793 30.67 -33.88 -0.23
N ALA A 794 31.23 -32.77 -0.76
CA ALA A 794 32.58 -32.29 -0.46
C ALA A 794 32.55 -30.85 0.11
N ALA A 795 33.47 -30.56 1.04
CA ALA A 795 33.42 -29.52 2.07
C ALA A 795 34.00 -28.14 1.69
N ALA A 796 33.64 -27.11 2.47
CA ALA A 796 34.03 -25.70 2.32
C ALA A 796 34.69 -25.15 3.61
N PRO A 797 35.64 -24.18 3.58
CA PRO A 797 36.10 -23.51 4.80
C PRO A 797 36.03 -21.96 4.83
N ALA A 798 35.33 -21.48 5.86
CA ALA A 798 35.64 -20.48 6.89
C ALA A 798 36.17 -19.03 6.69
N ALA A 799 35.33 -18.13 7.26
CA ALA A 799 35.42 -16.85 7.98
C ALA A 799 36.00 -15.59 7.36
N ALA A 800 35.20 -14.49 7.38
CA ALA A 800 35.53 -13.24 8.08
C ALA A 800 34.58 -12.01 7.94
N THR A 801 34.16 -11.49 9.10
CA THR A 801 33.76 -10.21 9.76
C THR A 801 34.33 -8.76 9.48
N SER A 802 33.43 -7.79 9.82
CA SER A 802 33.27 -6.30 10.11
C SER A 802 34.03 -5.07 9.52
N VAL A 803 33.28 -3.96 9.22
CA VAL A 803 33.16 -2.64 9.97
C VAL A 803 31.94 -1.77 9.46
N GLY A 804 31.17 -1.10 10.36
CA GLY A 804 30.40 0.16 10.10
C GLY A 804 28.93 0.25 10.62
N SER A 805 28.68 0.64 11.89
CA SER A 805 27.32 0.60 12.53
C SER A 805 26.62 1.94 12.85
N ALA A 806 27.29 3.10 12.75
CA ALA A 806 26.79 4.35 13.36
C ALA A 806 25.64 5.06 12.59
N ASP A 807 25.54 4.91 11.27
CA ASP A 807 24.54 5.62 10.47
C ASP A 807 23.15 4.95 10.48
N LYS A 808 23.09 3.62 10.59
CA LYS A 808 21.82 2.87 10.62
C LYS A 808 20.97 3.17 11.86
N THR A 809 21.60 3.39 13.00
CA THR A 809 20.91 3.66 14.27
C THR A 809 20.14 4.99 14.23
N ARG A 810 20.64 5.98 13.50
CA ARG A 810 19.96 7.27 13.33
C ARG A 810 18.74 7.15 12.41
N GLU A 811 18.89 6.45 11.29
CA GLU A 811 17.79 6.19 10.36
C GLU A 811 16.64 5.42 11.03
N GLU A 812 16.97 4.39 11.81
CA GLU A 812 15.98 3.60 12.57
C GLU A 812 15.23 4.47 13.59
N LEU A 813 15.93 5.34 14.32
CA LEU A 813 15.28 6.25 15.27
C LEU A 813 14.31 7.19 14.55
N VAL A 814 14.69 7.75 13.39
CA VAL A 814 13.80 8.64 12.62
C VAL A 814 12.57 7.89 12.11
N ALA A 815 12.73 6.65 11.63
CA ALA A 815 11.63 5.83 11.18
C ALA A 815 10.62 5.55 12.31
N ILE A 816 11.12 5.17 13.49
CA ILE A 816 10.29 4.93 14.69
C ILE A 816 9.56 6.19 15.14
N VAL A 817 10.23 7.34 15.15
CA VAL A 817 9.59 8.61 15.49
C VAL A 817 8.46 8.95 14.50
N ARG A 818 8.67 8.73 13.20
CA ARG A 818 7.61 8.95 12.19
C ARG A 818 6.43 8.02 12.38
N GLU A 819 6.69 6.76 12.70
CA GLU A 819 5.65 5.76 12.99
C GLU A 819 4.83 6.13 14.22
N LEU A 820 5.48 6.41 15.35
CA LEU A 820 4.81 6.84 16.58
C LEU A 820 4.02 8.14 16.37
N TYR A 821 4.52 9.04 15.52
CA TYR A 821 3.83 10.28 15.16
C TYR A 821 2.60 10.01 14.28
N ALA A 822 2.71 9.12 13.29
CA ALA A 822 1.60 8.73 12.43
C ALA A 822 0.48 8.01 13.19
N GLN A 823 0.82 7.30 14.27
CA GLN A 823 -0.12 6.64 15.18
C GLN A 823 -0.68 7.59 16.26
N GLU A 824 -0.34 8.88 16.24
CA GLU A 824 -0.74 9.88 17.25
C GLU A 824 -0.27 9.57 18.68
N LEU A 825 0.76 8.72 18.84
CA LEU A 825 1.34 8.35 20.15
C LEU A 825 2.38 9.37 20.63
N ILE A 826 2.94 10.16 19.72
CA ILE A 826 3.71 11.37 20.04
C ILE A 826 3.10 12.56 19.29
N THR A 827 3.29 13.77 19.82
CA THR A 827 2.70 14.97 19.22
C THR A 827 3.67 15.64 18.25
N ALA A 828 3.20 16.71 17.58
CA ALA A 828 3.99 17.46 16.61
C ALA A 828 5.36 17.93 17.15
N THR A 829 5.44 18.30 18.43
CA THR A 829 6.68 18.77 19.08
C THR A 829 6.99 18.06 20.39
N GLY A 830 6.04 17.27 20.91
CA GLY A 830 6.15 16.53 22.17
C GLY A 830 6.39 15.03 21.95
N GLY A 831 6.83 14.34 23.00
CA GLY A 831 7.42 13.00 22.89
C GLY A 831 8.83 13.04 22.33
N ASN A 832 9.69 12.15 22.81
CA ASN A 832 11.08 12.07 22.40
C ASN A 832 11.62 10.67 22.48
N VAL A 833 12.59 10.39 21.61
CA VAL A 833 13.18 9.07 21.46
C VAL A 833 14.68 9.21 21.54
N SER A 834 15.32 8.30 22.25
CA SER A 834 16.77 8.15 22.23
C SER A 834 17.20 6.71 22.06
N VAL A 835 18.41 6.52 21.56
CA VAL A 835 19.03 5.21 21.35
C VAL A 835 20.51 5.27 21.67
N ARG A 836 21.04 4.23 22.31
CA ARG A 836 22.46 4.10 22.62
C ARG A 836 23.26 3.79 21.36
N ILE A 837 24.40 4.46 21.19
CA ILE A 837 25.31 4.20 20.07
C ILE A 837 26.08 2.91 20.34
N PRO A 838 26.06 1.91 19.43
CA PRO A 838 26.74 0.65 19.66
C PRO A 838 28.24 0.82 19.92
N GLY A 839 28.72 0.28 21.04
CA GLY A 839 30.13 0.31 21.42
C GLY A 839 30.62 1.65 22.00
N ARG A 840 29.71 2.58 22.34
CA ARG A 840 30.03 3.87 22.96
C ARG A 840 29.09 4.20 24.12
N ASP A 841 29.56 5.00 25.07
CA ASP A 841 28.73 5.62 26.12
C ASP A 841 28.15 6.95 25.62
N GLU A 842 27.53 6.90 24.44
CA GLU A 842 26.94 8.04 23.73
C GLU A 842 25.51 7.67 23.30
N LEU A 843 24.63 8.67 23.19
CA LEU A 843 23.24 8.50 22.76
C LEU A 843 22.93 9.41 21.56
N TRP A 844 22.10 8.91 20.64
CA TRP A 844 21.34 9.77 19.74
C TRP A 844 20.00 10.10 20.39
N ILE A 845 19.60 11.38 20.39
CA ILE A 845 18.30 11.83 20.89
C ILE A 845 17.64 12.80 19.92
N THR A 846 16.31 12.77 19.87
CA THR A 846 15.55 13.77 19.09
C THR A 846 15.82 15.20 19.58
N PRO A 847 15.91 16.18 18.67
CA PRO A 847 16.10 17.59 19.03
C PRO A 847 14.86 18.17 19.72
N SER A 848 15.08 19.23 20.49
CA SER A 848 14.03 20.02 21.13
C SER A 848 13.30 20.92 20.13
N GLN A 849 12.01 21.17 20.36
CA GLN A 849 11.15 22.11 19.61
C GLN A 849 11.05 21.89 18.08
N LEU A 850 11.47 20.74 17.57
CA LEU A 850 11.34 20.38 16.17
C LEU A 850 9.99 19.71 15.88
N PHE A 851 9.37 20.05 14.75
CA PHE A 851 8.27 19.27 14.19
C PHE A 851 8.73 17.85 13.85
N LYS A 852 8.12 16.83 14.46
CA LYS A 852 8.54 15.42 14.29
C LYS A 852 8.43 14.91 12.85
N GLY A 853 7.55 15.50 12.04
CA GLY A 853 7.45 15.20 10.60
C GLY A 853 8.66 15.65 9.78
N ASP A 854 9.40 16.67 10.24
CA ASP A 854 10.62 17.17 9.59
C ASP A 854 11.88 16.49 10.12
N LEU A 855 11.74 15.50 11.01
CA LEU A 855 12.88 14.79 11.57
C LEU A 855 13.65 14.07 10.45
N ARG A 856 14.96 14.31 10.41
CA ARG A 856 15.93 13.66 9.51
C ARG A 856 17.14 13.17 10.31
N PRO A 857 17.87 12.14 9.86
CA PRO A 857 19.01 11.59 10.61
C PRO A 857 20.08 12.63 10.96
N GLU A 858 20.27 13.64 10.10
CA GLU A 858 21.31 14.66 10.20
C GLU A 858 21.05 15.70 11.29
N ILE A 859 19.80 15.81 11.75
CA ILE A 859 19.38 16.79 12.76
C ILE A 859 19.15 16.16 14.14
N LEU A 860 19.49 14.88 14.30
CA LEU A 860 19.56 14.23 15.60
C LEU A 860 20.74 14.75 16.40
N VAL A 861 20.56 14.82 17.71
CA VAL A 861 21.58 15.37 18.61
C VAL A 861 22.32 14.25 19.30
N ARG A 862 23.65 14.30 19.27
CA ARG A 862 24.50 13.37 20.00
C ARG A 862 24.79 13.90 21.40
N ILE A 863 24.53 13.10 22.42
CA ILE A 863 24.78 13.44 23.83
C ILE A 863 25.58 12.33 24.53
N ASP A 864 26.28 12.66 25.61
CA ASP A 864 26.82 11.67 26.57
C ASP A 864 25.74 11.16 27.55
N LEU A 865 26.10 10.23 28.42
CA LEU A 865 25.19 9.67 29.45
C LEU A 865 24.86 10.68 30.57
N GLU A 866 25.59 11.79 30.66
CA GLU A 866 25.32 12.91 31.55
C GLU A 866 24.39 13.95 30.89
N GLY A 867 24.05 13.76 29.61
CA GLY A 867 23.13 14.59 28.83
C GLY A 867 23.78 15.85 28.25
N GLN A 868 25.11 15.93 28.16
CA GLN A 868 25.80 17.04 27.51
C GLN A 868 25.89 16.80 26.00
N PRO A 869 25.60 17.82 25.16
CA PRO A 869 25.76 17.70 23.71
C PRO A 869 27.24 17.60 23.33
N LEU A 870 27.55 16.64 22.46
CA LEU A 870 28.93 16.35 22.03
C LEU A 870 29.34 17.07 20.73
N GLU A 871 28.45 17.88 20.16
CA GLU A 871 28.67 18.63 18.92
C GLU A 871 28.35 20.12 19.14
N THR A 872 29.21 21.01 18.64
CA THR A 872 29.06 22.47 18.76
C THR A 872 28.43 23.07 17.49
N GLY A 873 27.36 23.85 17.64
CA GLY A 873 26.70 24.58 16.54
C GLY A 873 25.48 23.89 15.89
N GLY A 874 24.97 22.80 16.47
CA GLY A 874 23.79 22.06 16.00
C GLY A 874 22.49 22.34 16.78
N PHE A 875 21.46 21.52 16.54
CA PHE A 875 20.18 21.59 17.26
C PHE A 875 20.35 21.27 18.75
N SER A 876 19.54 21.89 19.61
CA SER A 876 19.52 21.59 21.04
C SER A 876 18.92 20.20 21.31
N PRO A 877 19.50 19.37 22.19
CA PRO A 877 18.90 18.08 22.58
C PRO A 877 17.56 18.32 23.28
N SER A 878 16.70 17.29 23.30
CA SER A 878 15.44 17.30 24.05
C SER A 878 15.62 17.89 25.46
N SER A 879 14.67 18.73 25.89
CA SER A 879 14.62 19.23 27.28
C SER A 879 14.55 18.10 28.31
N GLU A 880 14.09 16.92 27.89
CA GLU A 880 13.91 15.74 28.74
C GLU A 880 15.06 14.74 28.69
N ARG A 881 16.19 15.12 28.09
CA ARG A 881 17.39 14.25 27.99
C ARG A 881 17.83 13.65 29.33
N LEU A 882 17.68 14.39 30.44
CA LEU A 882 18.05 13.91 31.78
C LEU A 882 17.22 12.68 32.20
N MET A 883 15.93 12.64 31.84
CA MET A 883 15.07 11.49 32.08
C MET A 883 15.52 10.27 31.27
N HIS A 884 15.88 10.48 30.00
CA HIS A 884 16.42 9.41 29.14
C HIS A 884 17.75 8.88 29.68
N CYS A 885 18.68 9.76 30.05
CA CYS A 885 19.95 9.39 30.68
C CYS A 885 19.75 8.58 31.96
N ALA A 886 18.81 8.98 32.82
CA ALA A 886 18.49 8.26 34.04
C ALA A 886 18.01 6.83 33.80
N VAL A 887 17.29 6.57 32.71
CA VAL A 887 16.91 5.21 32.31
C VAL A 887 18.12 4.37 31.94
N TYR A 888 19.03 4.89 31.10
CA TYR A 888 20.25 4.18 30.72
C TYR A 888 21.23 3.96 31.89
N GLN A 889 21.20 4.83 32.90
CA GLN A 889 21.97 4.66 34.13
C GLN A 889 21.34 3.65 35.09
N ALA A 890 20.00 3.51 35.07
CA ALA A 890 19.29 2.51 35.86
C ALA A 890 19.38 1.11 35.27
N ARG A 891 19.49 1.01 33.93
CA ARG A 891 19.41 -0.23 33.16
C ARG A 891 20.51 -0.29 32.10
N ASP A 892 21.46 -1.19 32.30
CA ASP A 892 22.56 -1.46 31.37
C ASP A 892 22.10 -2.23 30.11
N ASP A 893 21.00 -2.99 30.24
CA ASP A 893 20.32 -3.72 29.18
C ASP A 893 19.45 -2.83 28.28
N ALA A 894 19.16 -1.58 28.68
CA ALA A 894 18.42 -0.64 27.86
C ALA A 894 19.27 -0.14 26.68
N ARG A 895 18.70 -0.26 25.47
CA ARG A 895 19.31 0.25 24.22
C ARG A 895 18.52 1.38 23.59
N ALA A 896 17.23 1.50 23.89
CA ALA A 896 16.37 2.58 23.43
C ALA A 896 15.43 3.05 24.55
N VAL A 897 15.04 4.31 24.48
CA VAL A 897 14.04 4.92 25.37
C VAL A 897 13.08 5.75 24.52
N VAL A 898 11.79 5.49 24.68
CA VAL A 898 10.70 6.22 24.04
C VAL A 898 9.86 6.88 25.13
N HIS A 899 9.81 8.20 25.09
CA HIS A 899 8.80 8.97 25.80
C HIS A 899 7.68 9.33 24.83
N ALA A 900 6.48 8.86 25.12
CA ALA A 900 5.28 9.04 24.32
C ALA A 900 4.18 9.79 25.08
N HIS A 901 3.34 10.51 24.34
CA HIS A 901 2.14 11.18 24.84
C HIS A 901 0.90 10.33 24.54
N ALA A 902 0.99 9.02 24.79
CA ALA A 902 -0.02 8.02 24.50
C ALA A 902 -1.34 8.34 25.26
N PRO A 903 -2.44 8.69 24.56
CA PRO A 903 -3.64 9.25 25.19
C PRO A 903 -4.28 8.37 26.25
N HIS A 904 -4.52 7.09 25.96
CA HIS A 904 -5.22 6.17 26.84
C HIS A 904 -4.35 5.79 28.04
N ALA A 905 -3.06 5.53 27.84
CA ALA A 905 -2.11 5.29 28.93
C ALA A 905 -2.04 6.49 29.89
N THR A 906 -2.07 7.72 29.35
CA THR A 906 -2.10 8.95 30.15
C THR A 906 -3.40 9.10 30.92
N ILE A 907 -4.54 8.81 30.30
CA ILE A 907 -5.85 8.82 30.98
C ILE A 907 -5.89 7.79 32.11
N LEU A 908 -5.38 6.58 31.86
CA LEU A 908 -5.30 5.51 32.86
C LEU A 908 -4.45 5.95 34.07
N ALA A 909 -3.30 6.59 33.82
CA ALA A 909 -2.43 7.14 34.86
C ALA A 909 -3.13 8.23 35.68
N ASN A 910 -3.82 9.15 35.02
CA ASN A 910 -4.55 10.27 35.65
C ASN A 910 -5.76 9.80 36.45
N ALA A 911 -6.43 8.73 36.00
CA ALA A 911 -7.55 8.12 36.69
C ALA A 911 -7.12 7.27 37.91
N GLY A 912 -5.82 7.04 38.09
CA GLY A 912 -5.31 6.18 39.16
C GLY A 912 -5.67 4.70 39.01
N LEU A 913 -6.11 4.27 37.82
CA LEU A 913 -6.55 2.91 37.54
C LEU A 913 -5.35 2.00 37.25
N PRO A 914 -5.29 0.77 37.82
CA PRO A 914 -4.19 -0.16 37.62
C PRO A 914 -4.05 -0.57 36.14
N PHE A 915 -2.81 -0.85 35.72
CA PHE A 915 -2.60 -1.53 34.43
C PHE A 915 -2.78 -3.03 34.66
N LEU A 916 -3.79 -3.60 34.03
CA LEU A 916 -4.27 -4.96 34.32
C LEU A 916 -3.85 -5.94 33.21
N PRO A 917 -3.49 -7.19 33.57
CA PRO A 917 -3.09 -8.22 32.60
C PRO A 917 -4.34 -8.81 31.92
N ILE A 918 -5.00 -8.00 31.09
CA ILE A 918 -6.24 -8.35 30.38
C ILE A 918 -5.98 -9.16 29.09
N SER A 919 -4.72 -9.24 28.65
CA SER A 919 -4.28 -9.97 27.47
C SER A 919 -2.91 -10.60 27.73
N THR A 920 -2.49 -11.52 26.85
CA THR A 920 -1.17 -12.17 26.93
C THR A 920 -0.04 -11.16 26.81
N GLU A 921 -0.23 -10.09 26.04
CA GLU A 921 0.76 -9.03 25.84
C GLU A 921 0.79 -8.06 27.02
N ALA A 922 -0.37 -7.69 27.57
CA ALA A 922 -0.46 -6.87 28.78
C ALA A 922 0.18 -7.57 30.00
N ALA A 923 0.12 -8.91 30.04
CA ALA A 923 0.72 -9.70 31.11
C ALA A 923 2.24 -9.52 31.25
N PHE A 924 2.94 -9.15 30.17
CA PHE A 924 4.40 -8.91 30.20
C PHE A 924 4.80 -7.74 31.09
N PHE A 925 3.96 -6.71 31.21
CA PHE A 925 4.26 -5.50 31.97
C PHE A 925 3.85 -5.60 33.43
N GLY A 926 2.78 -6.31 33.71
CA GLY A 926 2.18 -6.29 35.04
C GLY A 926 1.64 -4.92 35.45
N ASP A 927 1.59 -4.64 36.75
CA ASP A 927 1.19 -3.30 37.20
C ASP A 927 2.34 -2.31 36.94
N ILE A 928 2.09 -1.36 36.05
CA ILE A 928 3.09 -0.41 35.58
C ILE A 928 3.26 0.70 36.65
N PRO A 929 4.49 0.96 37.14
CA PRO A 929 4.72 1.96 38.17
C PRO A 929 4.32 3.36 37.69
N ARG A 930 3.73 4.15 38.60
CA ARG A 930 3.36 5.55 38.37
C ARG A 930 4.34 6.51 39.02
N VAL A 931 4.73 7.53 38.27
CA VAL A 931 5.45 8.69 38.78
C VAL A 931 4.45 9.87 38.82
N PRO A 932 4.30 10.56 39.97
CA PRO A 932 3.44 11.74 40.05
C PRO A 932 3.96 12.85 39.12
N PHE A 933 3.13 13.86 38.84
CA PHE A 933 3.56 14.97 38.01
C PHE A 933 4.77 15.68 38.64
N ILE A 934 5.90 15.64 37.94
CA ILE A 934 7.11 16.39 38.26
C ILE A 934 7.47 17.15 36.99
N MET A 935 7.91 18.41 37.15
CA MET A 935 8.20 19.28 36.02
C MET A 935 9.16 18.63 35.01
N PRO A 936 8.79 18.55 33.71
CA PRO A 936 9.64 17.98 32.67
C PRO A 936 10.99 18.69 32.56
N GLY A 937 12.04 17.94 32.28
CA GLY A 937 13.42 18.45 32.17
C GLY A 937 14.12 18.78 33.50
N THR A 938 13.52 18.45 34.65
CA THR A 938 14.15 18.62 35.97
C THR A 938 14.91 17.36 36.42
N ALA A 939 15.92 17.54 37.27
CA ALA A 939 16.63 16.41 37.89
C ALA A 939 15.71 15.56 38.79
N ALA A 940 14.73 16.17 39.44
CA ALA A 940 13.75 15.47 40.28
C ALA A 940 12.92 14.45 39.49
N LEU A 941 12.52 14.78 38.25
CA LEU A 941 11.82 13.82 37.38
C LEU A 941 12.73 12.66 36.98
N ALA A 942 13.98 12.97 36.62
CA ALA A 942 14.98 11.96 36.26
C ALA A 942 15.22 10.97 37.41
N ASP A 943 15.33 11.46 38.65
CA ASP A 943 15.51 10.62 39.84
C ASP A 943 14.30 9.71 40.10
N ALA A 944 13.07 10.23 39.98
CA ALA A 944 11.85 9.44 40.17
C ALA A 944 11.69 8.36 39.08
N VAL A 945 12.00 8.70 37.83
CA VAL A 945 12.00 7.74 36.71
C VAL A 945 13.07 6.66 36.89
N ARG A 946 14.27 7.03 37.38
CA ARG A 946 15.35 6.09 37.66
C ARG A 946 14.94 5.01 38.64
N GLU A 947 14.13 5.34 39.65
CA GLU A 947 13.61 4.36 40.60
C GLU A 947 12.50 3.48 39.96
N ALA A 948 11.59 4.09 39.21
CA ALA A 948 10.46 3.39 38.60
C ALA A 948 10.89 2.35 37.55
N VAL A 949 11.84 2.70 36.67
CA VAL A 949 12.25 1.84 35.56
C VAL A 949 13.08 0.62 36.01
N ARG A 950 13.58 0.61 37.26
CA ARG A 950 14.19 -0.59 37.87
C ARG A 950 13.16 -1.69 38.14
N LYS A 951 11.89 -1.32 38.27
CA LYS A 951 10.78 -2.24 38.60
C LYS A 951 10.00 -2.67 37.36
N SER A 952 10.06 -1.92 36.26
CA SER A 952 9.33 -2.21 35.01
C SER A 952 10.00 -1.56 33.80
N TRP A 953 9.78 -2.14 32.61
CA TRP A 953 10.20 -1.57 31.32
C TRP A 953 9.35 -0.37 30.88
N ALA A 954 8.17 -0.19 31.49
CA ALA A 954 7.28 0.94 31.26
C ALA A 954 7.06 1.73 32.56
N VAL A 955 6.83 3.04 32.42
CA VAL A 955 6.51 3.94 33.54
C VAL A 955 5.40 4.89 33.10
N LEU A 956 4.33 4.96 33.89
CA LEU A 956 3.24 5.89 33.68
C LEU A 956 3.57 7.22 34.38
N LEU A 957 3.67 8.31 33.60
CA LEU A 957 3.95 9.65 34.10
C LEU A 957 2.63 10.43 34.19
N VAL A 958 2.14 10.67 35.41
CA VAL A 958 0.85 11.35 35.63
C VAL A 958 0.88 12.77 35.05
N ASN A 959 -0.15 13.13 34.27
CA ASN A 959 -0.27 14.38 33.50
C ASN A 959 0.83 14.64 32.46
N HIS A 960 1.64 13.64 32.12
CA HIS A 960 2.82 13.83 31.29
C HIS A 960 2.91 12.84 30.14
N GLY A 961 2.68 11.54 30.37
CA GLY A 961 2.67 10.55 29.31
C GLY A 961 3.12 9.17 29.75
N LEU A 962 3.67 8.42 28.80
CA LEU A 962 4.21 7.08 28.96
C LEU A 962 5.72 7.12 28.65
N LEU A 963 6.53 6.48 29.48
CA LEU A 963 7.95 6.27 29.24
C LEU A 963 8.23 4.77 29.15
N VAL A 964 8.90 4.34 28.08
CA VAL A 964 9.25 2.94 27.84
C VAL A 964 10.72 2.81 27.51
N ALA A 965 11.38 1.86 28.16
CA ALA A 965 12.73 1.41 27.82
C ALA A 965 12.64 0.09 27.03
N GLY A 966 13.60 -0.19 26.15
CA GLY A 966 13.68 -1.48 25.45
C GLY A 966 15.08 -1.86 25.00
N ARG A 967 15.29 -3.15 24.70
CA ARG A 967 16.58 -3.67 24.18
C ARG A 967 16.83 -3.35 22.71
N SER A 968 15.85 -2.77 22.02
CA SER A 968 15.97 -2.16 20.70
C SER A 968 14.95 -1.04 20.53
N LEU A 969 15.15 -0.18 19.54
CA LEU A 969 14.20 0.88 19.16
C LEU A 969 12.83 0.32 18.81
N ARG A 970 12.80 -0.71 17.95
CA ARG A 970 11.56 -1.41 17.57
C ARG A 970 10.81 -1.95 18.79
N ARG A 971 11.49 -2.66 19.70
CA ARG A 971 10.85 -3.20 20.91
C ARG A 971 10.29 -2.11 21.82
N ALA A 972 11.01 -1.00 22.01
CA ALA A 972 10.51 0.11 22.80
C ALA A 972 9.23 0.71 22.19
N ALA A 973 9.15 0.81 20.86
CA ALA A 973 7.95 1.28 20.16
C ALA A 973 6.78 0.30 20.28
N ASP A 974 7.00 -1.00 20.02
CA ASP A 974 5.97 -2.05 20.14
C ASP A 974 5.36 -2.04 21.57
N MET A 975 6.20 -1.86 22.59
CA MET A 975 5.76 -1.80 23.98
C MET A 975 4.90 -0.57 24.28
N VAL A 976 5.18 0.59 23.66
CA VAL A 976 4.30 1.77 23.77
C VAL A 976 2.91 1.47 23.21
N GLU A 977 2.85 0.81 22.04
CA GLU A 977 1.59 0.44 21.41
C GLU A 977 0.78 -0.56 22.24
N ILE A 978 1.43 -1.59 22.79
CA ILE A 978 0.77 -2.60 23.64
C ILE A 978 0.16 -1.93 24.89
N VAL A 979 0.92 -1.04 25.56
CA VAL A 979 0.44 -0.34 26.75
C VAL A 979 -0.73 0.57 26.39
N GLU A 980 -0.66 1.29 25.28
CA GLU A 980 -1.75 2.17 24.84
C GLU A 980 -3.03 1.40 24.53
N ARG A 981 -2.95 0.32 23.74
CA ARG A 981 -4.10 -0.51 23.36
C ARG A 981 -4.72 -1.22 24.56
N SER A 982 -3.89 -1.67 25.50
CA SER A 982 -4.40 -2.29 26.72
C SER A 982 -5.09 -1.25 27.62
N ALA A 983 -4.55 -0.04 27.72
CA ALA A 983 -5.16 1.05 28.47
C ALA A 983 -6.52 1.46 27.89
N GLU A 984 -6.66 1.50 26.56
CA GLU A 984 -7.92 1.76 25.86
C GLU A 984 -9.03 0.78 26.31
N VAL A 985 -8.73 -0.52 26.33
CA VAL A 985 -9.69 -1.56 26.75
C VAL A 985 -10.02 -1.47 28.24
N ILE A 986 -9.01 -1.28 29.10
CA ILE A 986 -9.21 -1.14 30.56
C ILE A 986 -10.13 0.05 30.85
N LEU A 987 -9.88 1.19 30.20
CA LEU A 987 -10.71 2.39 30.34
C LEU A 987 -12.12 2.16 29.80
N GLY A 988 -12.26 1.47 28.67
CA GLY A 988 -13.56 1.09 28.11
C GLY A 988 -14.42 0.28 29.08
N CYS A 989 -13.84 -0.71 29.77
CA CYS A 989 -14.56 -1.47 30.79
C CYS A 989 -15.00 -0.59 31.96
N HIS A 990 -14.10 0.23 32.51
CA HIS A 990 -14.44 1.12 33.62
C HIS A 990 -15.50 2.16 33.23
N ALA A 991 -15.47 2.67 32.00
CA ALA A 991 -16.49 3.58 31.48
C ALA A 991 -17.89 2.94 31.39
N LEU A 992 -17.96 1.61 31.24
CA LEU A 992 -19.19 0.81 31.27
C LEU A 992 -19.59 0.39 32.69
N GLY A 993 -18.84 0.79 33.73
CA GLY A 993 -19.08 0.43 35.12
C GLY A 993 -18.68 -1.01 35.46
N CYS A 994 -17.86 -1.67 34.65
CA CYS A 994 -17.38 -3.03 34.90
C CYS A 994 -15.86 -3.08 35.11
N THR A 995 -15.41 -4.01 35.96
CA THR A 995 -13.99 -4.32 36.12
C THR A 995 -13.57 -5.29 35.01
N PRO A 996 -12.51 -5.02 34.24
CA PRO A 996 -12.09 -5.90 33.16
C PRO A 996 -11.62 -7.26 33.71
N PRO A 997 -11.95 -8.38 33.06
CA PRO A 997 -11.47 -9.70 33.47
C PRO A 997 -9.95 -9.79 33.25
N THR A 998 -9.24 -10.38 34.21
CA THR A 998 -7.78 -10.57 34.15
C THR A 998 -7.42 -12.03 33.87
N LEU A 999 -6.25 -12.24 33.26
CA LEU A 999 -5.68 -13.58 33.11
C LEU A 999 -5.39 -14.25 34.47
N PRO A 1000 -5.43 -15.60 34.55
CA PRO A 1000 -5.03 -16.34 35.76
C PRO A 1000 -3.59 -16.01 36.21
N GLU A 1001 -3.36 -15.92 37.53
CA GLU A 1001 -2.07 -15.48 38.10
C GLU A 1001 -0.87 -16.37 37.71
N ASP A 1002 -1.08 -17.67 37.55
CA ASP A 1002 -0.07 -18.63 37.11
C ASP A 1002 0.34 -18.41 35.65
N VAL A 1003 -0.63 -18.08 34.79
CA VAL A 1003 -0.40 -17.70 33.39
C VAL A 1003 0.35 -16.36 33.33
N VAL A 1004 -0.07 -15.36 34.12
CA VAL A 1004 0.61 -14.05 34.19
C VAL A 1004 2.07 -14.21 34.65
N ARG A 1005 2.33 -15.05 35.66
CA ARG A 1005 3.70 -15.31 36.14
C ARG A 1005 4.58 -15.94 35.05
N THR A 1006 4.04 -16.90 34.32
CA THR A 1006 4.74 -17.58 33.22
C THR A 1006 5.06 -16.60 32.09
N LEU A 1007 4.07 -15.81 31.68
CA LEU A 1007 4.23 -14.81 30.62
C LEU A 1007 5.21 -13.72 31.01
N ARG A 1008 5.24 -13.24 32.26
CA ARG A 1008 6.26 -12.28 32.73
C ARG A 1008 7.68 -12.82 32.60
N GLN A 1009 7.92 -14.07 32.97
CA GLN A 1009 9.23 -14.70 32.82
C GLN A 1009 9.66 -14.78 31.34
N MET A 1010 8.71 -15.05 30.44
CA MET A 1010 8.96 -15.01 28.99
C MET A 1010 9.15 -13.57 28.48
N GLY A 1011 8.41 -12.61 29.02
CA GLY A 1011 8.51 -11.18 28.69
C GLY A 1011 9.91 -10.63 28.94
N ASP A 1012 10.57 -10.98 30.06
CA ASP A 1012 11.95 -10.54 30.35
C ASP A 1012 13.01 -11.16 29.41
N LEU A 1013 12.70 -12.30 28.78
CA LEU A 1013 13.51 -12.93 27.73
C LEU A 1013 13.26 -12.33 26.34
N VAL A 1014 12.08 -11.74 26.12
CA VAL A 1014 11.59 -11.26 24.81
C VAL A 1014 11.69 -9.73 24.64
N ALA A 1015 11.57 -8.97 25.74
CA ALA A 1015 11.86 -7.53 25.85
C ALA A 1015 13.34 -7.25 25.59
#